data_AF-A0A378JU50-F1
#
_entry.id   AF-A0A378JU50-F1
#
_cell.length_a   1.000
_cell.length_b   1.000
_cell.length_c   1.000
_cell.angle_alpha   90.00
_cell.angle_beta   90.00
_cell.angle_gamma   90.00
#
_symmetry.space_group_name_H-M   'P 1'
#
loop_
_entity.id
_entity.type
_entity.pdbx_description
1 polymer ?
#
loop_
_entity_poly.entity_id
_entity_poly.type
_entity_poly.pdbx_seq_one_letter_code
_entity_poly.pdbx_strand_id
1 'polypeptide(L)'
;MFTVENSAQGNCMYEAYSISLMYFLRAKNNSQITDTVLNKFGLTEEEKNQLIPLITENRDQKFSRESIRNIIEPVLATKARALGARQTREDFINRPLTTGLYTSAQYGLEYFFKFGLREYPESHFLTSDFTIRDYTEAEIYKVANIKNTMLAFALEKSEEVHAKFEAEWAKIKDTVEPRDVSFRKGRVLDEIIAEKTIEFFSANNYRNLDAYISRLATNYVWGTEETLLTINRAVQGEHFVRNDQDRVDTYYDTVINLQIRVNGRAPDYAQAEQPDLILNNSNNIHWNSLIPLYISNPEQAQLAAEQEQLAQQPISLMPDEPITHESQDLLDAESKQILNDEELARQIERLELETLRQIEFDRQIAEQMKADDLAVAEQMNHLLEQDRLLAEQIQTEELDAKAQLVLEMQQDELLAQQISEKEQQAKAQMELVPHHDEDLPLHSPDGEDLDSAQRDLLVQQDAHLAQQVFEEEQQANLAAHQVAHEVSRLNEQMDLITQPVPAINATNAKAQAANTKFESLMAEFGKKVADLNQRAINAVRSGDITQAESLRTAHGVAETLLENLVSAKSAYDVNPNKESYQHFKTQCVASIDQARPELERHRGLKQLLGNIVLAVIGLGVVYLAAAALNKAVTGNFLFFKTNTAKIVDEIKSNVDEFEPTQPNPK
;
A
#
# COMPACT_ATOMS: atom_id res chain seq x y z
N MET A 1 -42.79 9.79 8.35
CA MET A 1 -41.47 9.13 8.28
C MET A 1 -40.99 8.92 9.70
N PHE A 2 -40.11 7.96 9.97
CA PHE A 2 -39.50 7.79 11.29
C PHE A 2 -37.98 7.69 11.18
N THR A 3 -37.27 8.10 12.22
CA THR A 3 -35.81 8.02 12.29
C THR A 3 -35.38 6.67 12.86
N VAL A 4 -34.33 6.08 12.29
CA VAL A 4 -33.65 4.91 12.83
C VAL A 4 -32.19 5.28 13.08
N GLU A 5 -31.81 5.19 14.36
CA GLU A 5 -30.45 5.47 14.82
C GLU A 5 -29.56 4.22 14.73
N ASN A 6 -28.26 4.45 14.57
CA ASN A 6 -27.21 3.43 14.58
C ASN A 6 -26.30 3.57 15.81
N SER A 7 -25.33 2.67 15.96
CA SER A 7 -24.38 2.68 17.09
C SER A 7 -23.36 3.83 17.08
N ALA A 8 -23.22 4.56 15.96
CA ALA A 8 -22.54 5.86 15.86
C ALA A 8 -21.04 5.85 16.23
N GLN A 9 -20.31 4.78 15.95
CA GLN A 9 -18.89 4.66 16.32
C GLN A 9 -17.90 5.25 15.29
N GLY A 10 -18.34 6.14 14.39
CA GLY A 10 -17.56 6.61 13.24
C GLY A 10 -17.84 5.84 11.94
N ASN A 11 -18.77 4.88 11.98
CA ASN A 11 -19.28 4.13 10.83
C ASN A 11 -20.68 4.60 10.39
N CYS A 12 -21.20 5.65 11.02
CA CYS A 12 -22.61 6.05 10.97
C CYS A 12 -23.16 6.20 9.54
N MET A 13 -22.36 6.67 8.57
CA MET A 13 -22.78 6.77 7.16
C MET A 13 -23.10 5.38 6.58
N TYR A 14 -22.18 4.43 6.73
CA TYR A 14 -22.33 3.07 6.21
C TYR A 14 -23.45 2.31 6.92
N GLU A 15 -23.60 2.52 8.23
CA GLU A 15 -24.67 1.94 9.04
C GLU A 15 -26.04 2.51 8.64
N ALA A 16 -26.16 3.83 8.50
CA ALA A 16 -27.38 4.48 8.03
C ALA A 16 -27.76 4.03 6.61
N TYR A 17 -26.78 3.90 5.72
CA TYR A 17 -27.01 3.37 4.37
C TYR A 17 -27.55 1.94 4.42
N SER A 18 -26.90 1.08 5.21
CA SER A 18 -27.27 -0.33 5.34
C SER A 18 -28.66 -0.51 5.95
N ILE A 19 -29.00 0.24 7.00
CA ILE A 19 -30.33 0.22 7.61
C ILE A 19 -31.38 0.66 6.61
N SER A 20 -31.16 1.79 5.92
CA SER A 20 -32.09 2.31 4.90
C SER A 20 -32.29 1.27 3.78
N LEU A 21 -31.20 0.65 3.30
CA LEU A 21 -31.25 -0.37 2.27
C LEU A 21 -32.03 -1.62 2.69
N MET A 22 -31.87 -2.07 3.92
CA MET A 22 -32.62 -3.21 4.45
C MET A 22 -34.13 -2.93 4.49
N TYR A 23 -34.54 -1.72 4.85
CA TYR A 23 -35.95 -1.32 4.77
C TYR A 23 -36.46 -1.26 3.33
N PHE A 24 -35.67 -0.72 2.41
CA PHE A 24 -35.99 -0.70 0.99
C PHE A 24 -36.20 -2.11 0.43
N LEU A 25 -35.25 -3.02 0.66
CA LEU A 25 -35.33 -4.41 0.18
C LEU A 25 -36.54 -5.14 0.77
N ARG A 26 -36.81 -4.93 2.06
CA ARG A 26 -38.00 -5.48 2.75
C ARG A 26 -39.30 -4.98 2.11
N ALA A 27 -39.37 -3.69 1.79
CA ALA A 27 -40.54 -3.09 1.16
C ALA A 27 -40.74 -3.54 -0.30
N LYS A 28 -39.67 -3.72 -1.07
CA LYS A 28 -39.75 -4.21 -2.46
C LYS A 28 -40.23 -5.64 -2.55
N ASN A 29 -39.95 -6.48 -1.54
CA ASN A 29 -40.36 -7.88 -1.50
C ASN A 29 -40.11 -8.63 -2.82
N ASN A 30 -38.88 -8.55 -3.32
CA ASN A 30 -38.52 -9.17 -4.58
C ASN A 30 -37.16 -9.86 -4.42
N SER A 31 -37.17 -11.19 -4.41
CA SER A 31 -35.95 -11.98 -4.20
C SER A 31 -34.88 -11.72 -5.26
N GLN A 32 -35.28 -11.52 -6.52
CA GLN A 32 -34.33 -11.19 -7.58
C GLN A 32 -33.65 -9.84 -7.35
N ILE A 33 -34.40 -8.82 -6.93
CA ILE A 33 -33.84 -7.50 -6.59
C ILE A 33 -32.92 -7.63 -5.36
N THR A 34 -33.39 -8.32 -4.31
CA THR A 34 -32.62 -8.56 -3.09
C THR A 34 -31.30 -9.26 -3.40
N ASP A 35 -31.31 -10.37 -4.14
CA ASP A 35 -30.10 -11.09 -4.52
C ASP A 35 -29.18 -10.23 -5.38
N THR A 36 -29.72 -9.53 -6.39
CA THR A 36 -28.94 -8.64 -7.26
C THR A 36 -28.21 -7.58 -6.44
N VAL A 37 -28.91 -6.91 -5.52
CA VAL A 37 -28.35 -5.86 -4.64
C VAL A 37 -27.33 -6.43 -3.67
N LEU A 38 -27.67 -7.49 -2.92
CA LEU A 38 -26.79 -8.08 -1.91
C LEU A 38 -25.51 -8.66 -2.54
N ASN A 39 -25.57 -9.20 -3.75
CA ASN A 39 -24.39 -9.69 -4.47
C ASN A 39 -23.35 -8.60 -4.76
N LYS A 40 -23.75 -7.33 -4.94
CA LYS A 40 -22.80 -6.22 -5.19
C LYS A 40 -21.87 -5.97 -4.00
N PHE A 41 -22.32 -6.26 -2.79
CA PHE A 41 -21.52 -6.10 -1.57
C PHE A 41 -20.44 -7.16 -1.39
N GLY A 42 -20.46 -8.25 -2.17
CA GLY A 42 -19.55 -9.39 -1.96
C GLY A 42 -19.80 -10.12 -0.64
N LEU A 43 -21.08 -10.25 -0.27
CA LEU A 43 -21.52 -11.05 0.87
C LEU A 43 -21.32 -12.54 0.61
N THR A 44 -20.90 -13.30 1.62
CA THR A 44 -20.93 -14.77 1.57
C THR A 44 -22.36 -15.28 1.71
N GLU A 45 -22.58 -16.56 1.41
CA GLU A 45 -23.91 -17.16 1.58
C GLU A 45 -24.33 -17.19 3.06
N GLU A 46 -23.39 -17.40 3.99
CA GLU A 46 -23.64 -17.33 5.43
C GLU A 46 -24.08 -15.93 5.88
N GLU A 47 -23.43 -14.89 5.35
CA GLU A 47 -23.79 -13.50 5.63
C GLU A 47 -25.18 -13.15 5.06
N LYS A 48 -25.50 -13.62 3.84
CA LYS A 48 -26.85 -13.47 3.27
C LYS A 48 -27.91 -14.20 4.08
N ASN A 49 -27.63 -15.41 4.56
CA ASN A 49 -28.55 -16.19 5.38
C ASN A 49 -28.89 -15.51 6.72
N GLN A 50 -28.05 -14.59 7.20
CA GLN A 50 -28.36 -13.75 8.36
C GLN A 50 -29.27 -12.55 7.99
N LEU A 51 -29.10 -11.97 6.80
CA LEU A 51 -29.83 -10.78 6.36
C LEU A 51 -31.20 -11.10 5.75
N ILE A 52 -31.32 -12.18 4.98
CA ILE A 52 -32.54 -12.54 4.26
C ILE A 52 -33.76 -12.71 5.19
N PRO A 53 -33.67 -13.41 6.35
CA PRO A 53 -34.81 -13.52 7.27
C PRO A 53 -35.32 -12.17 7.74
N LEU A 54 -34.41 -11.21 7.98
CA LEU A 54 -34.78 -9.83 8.32
C LEU A 54 -35.54 -9.17 7.17
N ILE A 55 -35.24 -9.47 5.91
CA ILE A 55 -35.97 -8.91 4.76
C ILE A 55 -37.33 -9.59 4.57
N THR A 56 -37.40 -10.91 4.78
CA THR A 56 -38.57 -11.71 4.42
C THR A 56 -39.62 -11.84 5.52
N GLU A 57 -39.23 -11.78 6.79
CA GLU A 57 -40.12 -12.02 7.94
C GLU A 57 -40.52 -10.71 8.65
N ASN A 58 -41.67 -10.74 9.34
CA ASN A 58 -42.16 -9.63 10.19
C ASN A 58 -42.05 -8.24 9.53
N ARG A 59 -42.46 -8.16 8.27
CA ARG A 59 -42.19 -7.00 7.40
C ARG A 59 -42.88 -5.72 7.84
N ASP A 60 -43.98 -5.87 8.55
CA ASP A 60 -44.78 -4.78 9.04
C ASP A 60 -44.24 -4.20 10.36
N GLN A 61 -43.19 -4.81 10.93
CA GLN A 61 -42.54 -4.35 12.16
C GLN A 61 -41.26 -3.57 11.84
N LYS A 62 -40.85 -2.68 12.76
CA LYS A 62 -39.51 -2.08 12.70
C LYS A 62 -38.44 -3.15 12.96
N PHE A 63 -37.27 -3.02 12.35
CA PHE A 63 -36.12 -3.80 12.80
C PHE A 63 -35.86 -3.51 14.29
N SER A 64 -35.63 -4.57 15.06
CA SER A 64 -35.27 -4.44 16.46
C SER A 64 -33.88 -3.82 16.59
N ARG A 65 -33.63 -3.16 17.72
CA ARG A 65 -32.31 -2.59 18.03
C ARG A 65 -31.21 -3.67 18.04
N GLU A 66 -31.59 -4.89 18.41
CA GLU A 66 -30.72 -6.06 18.44
C GLU A 66 -30.36 -6.53 17.03
N SER A 67 -31.33 -6.68 16.14
CA SER A 67 -31.06 -7.05 14.73
C SER A 67 -30.21 -5.98 14.02
N ILE A 68 -30.43 -4.70 14.31
CA ILE A 68 -29.61 -3.62 13.77
C ILE A 68 -28.15 -3.78 14.25
N ARG A 69 -27.93 -3.85 15.56
CA ARG A 69 -26.58 -3.87 16.15
C ARG A 69 -25.80 -5.17 15.94
N ASN A 70 -26.49 -6.29 15.94
CA ASN A 70 -25.85 -7.61 15.95
C ASN A 70 -25.80 -8.24 14.55
N ILE A 71 -26.56 -7.74 13.58
CA ILE A 71 -26.63 -8.31 12.23
C ILE A 71 -26.39 -7.23 11.16
N ILE A 72 -27.24 -6.21 11.06
CA ILE A 72 -27.19 -5.25 9.94
C ILE A 72 -25.88 -4.44 9.95
N GLU A 73 -25.52 -3.86 11.10
CA GLU A 73 -24.29 -3.08 11.26
C GLU A 73 -23.02 -3.93 11.00
N PRO A 74 -22.78 -5.06 11.71
CA PRO A 74 -21.52 -5.80 11.55
C PRO A 74 -21.40 -6.49 10.19
N VAL A 75 -22.50 -6.93 9.59
CA VAL A 75 -22.48 -7.63 8.29
C VAL A 75 -22.51 -6.62 7.14
N LEU A 76 -23.60 -5.85 7.02
CA LEU A 76 -23.85 -5.06 5.81
C LEU A 76 -23.05 -3.75 5.81
N ALA A 77 -22.92 -3.05 6.94
CA ALA A 77 -22.19 -1.78 6.96
C ALA A 77 -20.69 -1.96 6.71
N THR A 78 -20.10 -3.05 7.24
CA THR A 78 -18.71 -3.44 6.96
C THR A 78 -18.50 -3.66 5.45
N LYS A 79 -19.42 -4.37 4.80
CA LYS A 79 -19.34 -4.62 3.35
C LYS A 79 -19.64 -3.37 2.54
N ALA A 80 -20.52 -2.49 3.00
CA ALA A 80 -20.78 -1.20 2.37
C ALA A 80 -19.51 -0.32 2.37
N ARG A 81 -18.77 -0.28 3.47
CA ARG A 81 -17.46 0.39 3.54
C ARG A 81 -16.46 -0.21 2.54
N ALA A 82 -16.32 -1.54 2.55
CA ALA A 82 -15.41 -2.22 1.64
C ALA A 82 -15.80 -1.98 0.16
N LEU A 83 -17.10 -1.98 -0.15
CA LEU A 83 -17.64 -1.67 -1.47
C LEU A 83 -17.29 -0.24 -1.88
N GLY A 84 -17.50 0.74 -1.00
CA GLY A 84 -17.16 2.14 -1.27
C GLY A 84 -15.69 2.32 -1.61
N ALA A 85 -14.79 1.76 -0.78
CA ALA A 85 -13.35 1.82 -1.03
C ALA A 85 -12.96 1.11 -2.34
N ARG A 86 -13.46 -0.10 -2.59
CA ARG A 86 -13.19 -0.86 -3.82
C ARG A 86 -13.69 -0.13 -5.06
N GLN A 87 -14.93 0.36 -5.05
CA GLN A 87 -15.51 1.03 -6.21
C GLN A 87 -14.80 2.35 -6.49
N THR A 88 -14.42 3.13 -5.47
CA THR A 88 -13.62 4.35 -5.67
C THR A 88 -12.32 4.06 -6.41
N ARG A 89 -11.65 2.93 -6.08
CA ARG A 89 -10.44 2.49 -6.78
C ARG A 89 -10.72 2.13 -8.23
N GLU A 90 -11.77 1.33 -8.48
CA GLU A 90 -12.16 0.91 -9.82
C GLU A 90 -12.58 2.09 -10.70
N ASP A 91 -13.37 3.01 -10.16
CA ASP A 91 -13.79 4.24 -10.84
C ASP A 91 -12.58 5.10 -11.22
N PHE A 92 -11.61 5.27 -10.29
CA PHE A 92 -10.42 6.06 -10.57
C PHE A 92 -9.53 5.42 -11.64
N ILE A 93 -9.32 4.10 -11.59
CA ILE A 93 -8.48 3.41 -12.58
C ILE A 93 -9.12 3.46 -13.97
N ASN A 94 -10.44 3.27 -14.05
CA ASN A 94 -11.12 3.19 -15.33
C ASN A 94 -11.40 4.58 -15.93
N ARG A 95 -11.76 5.57 -15.10
CA ARG A 95 -12.27 6.89 -15.52
C ARG A 95 -11.87 7.99 -14.54
N PRO A 96 -10.55 8.25 -14.36
CA PRO A 96 -10.04 9.11 -13.29
C PRO A 96 -10.66 10.51 -13.32
N LEU A 97 -10.76 11.13 -14.50
CA LEU A 97 -11.27 12.50 -14.69
C LEU A 97 -12.71 12.72 -14.23
N THR A 98 -13.49 11.64 -14.06
CA THR A 98 -14.90 11.71 -13.63
C THR A 98 -15.09 11.51 -12.13
N THR A 99 -14.00 11.29 -11.39
CA THR A 99 -14.05 10.99 -9.95
C THR A 99 -13.97 12.24 -9.08
N GLY A 100 -14.60 12.18 -7.90
CA GLY A 100 -14.45 13.20 -6.86
C GLY A 100 -13.01 13.29 -6.35
N LEU A 101 -12.32 12.14 -6.24
CA LEU A 101 -10.89 12.06 -5.91
C LEU A 101 -10.03 12.90 -6.86
N TYR A 102 -10.17 12.71 -8.18
CA TYR A 102 -9.43 13.51 -9.16
C TYR A 102 -9.72 15.00 -8.99
N THR A 103 -11.00 15.38 -8.96
CA THR A 103 -11.42 16.78 -8.87
C THR A 103 -10.86 17.45 -7.63
N SER A 104 -10.94 16.77 -6.48
CA SER A 104 -10.44 17.29 -5.20
C SER A 104 -8.93 17.40 -5.19
N ALA A 105 -8.21 16.39 -5.70
CA ALA A 105 -6.76 16.36 -5.71
C ALA A 105 -6.15 17.33 -6.73
N GLN A 106 -6.78 17.50 -7.90
CA GLN A 106 -6.39 18.47 -8.93
C GLN A 106 -6.29 19.86 -8.32
N TYR A 107 -7.27 20.27 -7.51
CA TYR A 107 -7.29 21.58 -6.86
C TYR A 107 -6.04 21.84 -6.00
N GLY A 108 -5.56 20.83 -5.25
CA GLY A 108 -4.36 20.94 -4.42
C GLY A 108 -3.07 20.82 -5.21
N LEU A 109 -3.01 19.89 -6.18
CA LEU A 109 -1.85 19.74 -7.04
C LEU A 109 -1.62 20.97 -7.91
N GLU A 110 -2.67 21.62 -8.42
CA GLU A 110 -2.57 22.89 -9.14
C GLU A 110 -1.90 23.97 -8.27
N TYR A 111 -2.30 24.08 -6.99
CA TYR A 111 -1.67 24.99 -6.03
C TYR A 111 -0.20 24.66 -5.79
N PHE A 112 0.16 23.38 -5.65
CA PHE A 112 1.55 22.99 -5.43
C PHE A 112 2.42 23.15 -6.70
N PHE A 113 1.88 22.88 -7.88
CA PHE A 113 2.56 23.14 -9.16
C PHE A 113 2.75 24.63 -9.39
N LYS A 114 1.84 25.50 -8.95
CA LYS A 114 2.04 26.95 -8.97
C LYS A 114 3.29 27.37 -8.18
N PHE A 115 3.55 26.73 -7.04
CA PHE A 115 4.75 26.98 -6.26
C PHE A 115 6.01 26.46 -6.96
N GLY A 116 5.97 25.23 -7.49
CA GLY A 116 7.10 24.63 -8.18
C GLY A 116 7.46 25.31 -9.50
N LEU A 117 6.46 25.90 -10.18
CA LEU A 117 6.65 26.63 -11.44
C LEU A 117 6.90 28.12 -11.25
N ARG A 118 7.10 28.63 -10.03
CA ARG A 118 7.14 30.08 -9.74
C ARG A 118 8.17 30.88 -10.53
N GLU A 119 9.26 30.22 -10.96
CA GLU A 119 10.33 30.84 -11.76
C GLU A 119 9.95 30.91 -13.26
N TYR A 120 8.88 30.23 -13.67
CA TYR A 120 8.39 30.16 -15.04
C TYR A 120 7.13 31.03 -15.25
N PRO A 121 6.98 31.70 -16.41
CA PRO A 121 5.86 32.60 -16.67
C PRO A 121 4.48 31.93 -16.59
N GLU A 122 4.38 30.66 -16.97
CA GLU A 122 3.12 29.92 -17.03
C GLU A 122 2.50 29.61 -15.66
N SER A 123 3.25 29.76 -14.56
CA SER A 123 2.69 29.68 -13.20
C SER A 123 1.50 30.60 -12.96
N HIS A 124 1.44 31.74 -13.68
CA HIS A 124 0.33 32.69 -13.60
C HIS A 124 -1.00 32.15 -14.16
N PHE A 125 -0.96 31.10 -14.97
CA PHE A 125 -2.18 30.44 -15.47
C PHE A 125 -2.80 29.50 -14.44
N LEU A 126 -2.07 29.12 -13.39
CA LEU A 126 -2.58 28.32 -12.29
C LEU A 126 -3.28 29.22 -11.26
N THR A 127 -4.56 28.97 -11.05
CA THR A 127 -5.47 29.87 -10.32
C THR A 127 -5.78 29.39 -8.92
N SER A 128 -5.64 28.09 -8.64
CA SER A 128 -5.87 27.55 -7.30
C SER A 128 -5.00 28.27 -6.25
N ASP A 129 -5.67 28.81 -5.24
CA ASP A 129 -5.06 29.42 -4.05
C ASP A 129 -5.18 28.51 -2.82
N PHE A 130 -5.78 27.33 -3.00
CA PHE A 130 -6.03 26.33 -1.97
C PHE A 130 -6.84 26.86 -0.76
N THR A 131 -7.80 27.76 -0.98
CA THR A 131 -8.65 28.32 0.09
C THR A 131 -10.11 27.85 0.10
N ILE A 132 -10.61 27.31 -1.02
CA ILE A 132 -12.02 26.90 -1.15
C ILE A 132 -12.29 25.65 -0.29
N ARG A 133 -13.13 25.82 0.73
CA ARG A 133 -13.44 24.79 1.73
C ARG A 133 -13.94 23.48 1.13
N ASP A 134 -14.82 23.57 0.13
CA ASP A 134 -15.42 22.41 -0.55
C ASP A 134 -14.36 21.45 -1.11
N TYR A 135 -13.19 21.97 -1.50
CA TYR A 135 -12.06 21.15 -1.94
C TYR A 135 -11.10 20.83 -0.79
N THR A 136 -10.73 21.81 0.03
CA THR A 136 -9.69 21.62 1.06
C THR A 136 -10.11 20.68 2.20
N GLU A 137 -11.42 20.49 2.40
CA GLU A 137 -11.98 19.57 3.39
C GLU A 137 -12.25 18.16 2.83
N ALA A 138 -11.96 17.94 1.53
CA ALA A 138 -12.10 16.65 0.89
C ALA A 138 -11.26 15.57 1.59
N GLU A 139 -11.76 14.33 1.55
CA GLU A 139 -11.19 13.23 2.34
C GLU A 139 -9.74 12.92 1.97
N ILE A 140 -9.35 13.19 0.71
CA ILE A 140 -7.97 13.01 0.26
C ILE A 140 -6.99 13.79 1.13
N TYR A 141 -7.31 15.02 1.56
CA TYR A 141 -6.42 15.87 2.36
C TYR A 141 -6.29 15.46 3.83
N LYS A 142 -7.08 14.45 4.24
CA LYS A 142 -6.97 13.82 5.56
C LYS A 142 -6.12 12.53 5.52
N VAL A 143 -5.68 12.09 4.34
CA VAL A 143 -4.67 11.02 4.22
C VAL A 143 -3.36 11.50 4.83
N ALA A 144 -2.76 10.66 5.66
CA ALA A 144 -1.52 10.98 6.35
C ALA A 144 -0.43 11.40 5.34
N ASN A 145 0.22 12.52 5.61
CA ASN A 145 1.32 13.09 4.83
C ASN A 145 1.02 13.47 3.36
N ILE A 146 -0.22 13.34 2.89
CA ILE A 146 -0.55 13.47 1.47
C ILE A 146 -0.21 14.85 0.89
N LYS A 147 -0.38 15.93 1.66
CA LYS A 147 -0.08 17.30 1.23
C LYS A 147 1.41 17.48 0.97
N ASN A 148 2.25 16.93 1.84
CA ASN A 148 3.70 16.95 1.67
C ASN A 148 4.11 16.08 0.48
N THR A 149 3.46 14.92 0.29
CA THR A 149 3.69 14.07 -0.88
C THR A 149 3.30 14.76 -2.18
N MET A 150 2.18 15.48 -2.22
CA MET A 150 1.76 16.29 -3.36
C MET A 150 2.73 17.43 -3.65
N LEU A 151 3.20 18.14 -2.61
CA LEU A 151 4.21 19.19 -2.76
C LEU A 151 5.53 18.65 -3.31
N ALA A 152 6.06 17.56 -2.72
CA ALA A 152 7.29 16.93 -3.18
C ALA A 152 7.18 16.48 -4.63
N PHE A 153 6.06 15.83 -5.00
CA PHE A 153 5.78 15.44 -6.38
C PHE A 153 5.71 16.65 -7.32
N ALA A 154 5.02 17.72 -6.94
CA ALA A 154 4.91 18.91 -7.78
C ALA A 154 6.29 19.57 -8.01
N LEU A 155 7.11 19.67 -6.96
CA LEU A 155 8.47 20.20 -7.05
C LEU A 155 9.35 19.34 -7.97
N GLU A 156 9.35 18.02 -7.76
CA GLU A 156 10.10 17.06 -8.58
C GLU A 156 9.71 17.15 -10.06
N LYS A 157 8.41 17.33 -10.34
CA LYS A 157 7.86 17.31 -11.71
C LYS A 157 7.82 18.68 -12.39
N SER A 158 8.21 19.76 -11.72
CA SER A 158 8.05 21.12 -12.25
C SER A 158 8.85 21.37 -13.53
N GLU A 159 10.11 20.90 -13.61
CA GLU A 159 10.91 21.04 -14.83
C GLU A 159 10.31 20.23 -15.99
N GLU A 160 9.80 19.03 -15.71
CA GLU A 160 9.14 18.18 -16.71
C GLU A 160 7.86 18.86 -17.25
N VAL A 161 7.06 19.46 -16.35
CA VAL A 161 5.85 20.21 -16.72
C VAL A 161 6.20 21.43 -17.57
N HIS A 162 7.20 22.22 -17.19
CA HIS A 162 7.68 23.38 -17.97
C HIS A 162 8.12 22.96 -19.38
N ALA A 163 8.99 21.94 -19.47
CA ALA A 163 9.49 21.45 -20.75
C ALA A 163 8.35 20.96 -21.66
N LYS A 164 7.37 20.24 -21.08
CA LYS A 164 6.20 19.77 -21.82
C LYS A 164 5.30 20.91 -22.27
N PHE A 165 5.09 21.92 -21.41
CA PHE A 165 4.32 23.11 -21.74
C PHE A 165 4.91 23.85 -22.95
N GLU A 166 6.22 24.12 -22.94
CA GLU A 166 6.89 24.78 -24.06
C GLU A 166 6.80 23.95 -25.34
N ALA A 167 6.97 22.63 -25.25
CA ALA A 167 6.86 21.73 -26.38
C ALA A 167 5.44 21.71 -26.99
N GLU A 168 4.39 21.61 -26.17
CA GLU A 168 3.00 21.63 -26.66
C GLU A 168 2.59 23.01 -27.18
N TRP A 169 3.00 24.08 -26.50
CA TRP A 169 2.74 25.45 -26.96
C TRP A 169 3.41 25.73 -28.31
N ALA A 170 4.65 25.27 -28.51
CA ALA A 170 5.38 25.43 -29.77
C ALA A 170 4.66 24.83 -30.97
N LYS A 171 3.86 23.76 -30.80
CA LYS A 171 3.10 23.12 -31.87
C LYS A 171 1.95 23.99 -32.38
N ILE A 172 1.35 24.81 -31.52
CA ILE A 172 0.12 25.54 -31.83
C ILE A 172 0.32 27.06 -31.94
N LYS A 173 1.41 27.62 -31.38
CA LYS A 173 1.63 29.07 -31.22
C LYS A 173 1.43 29.89 -32.50
N ASP A 174 1.83 29.37 -33.65
CA ASP A 174 1.78 30.10 -34.94
C ASP A 174 0.36 30.14 -35.54
N THR A 175 -0.57 29.35 -35.00
CA THR A 175 -1.96 29.25 -35.46
C THR A 175 -2.96 29.94 -34.53
N VAL A 176 -2.49 30.43 -33.37
CA VAL A 176 -3.34 31.02 -32.34
C VAL A 176 -3.45 32.53 -32.56
N GLU A 177 -4.68 33.05 -32.59
CA GLU A 177 -4.91 34.49 -32.67
C GLU A 177 -4.36 35.21 -31.41
N PRO A 178 -3.78 36.42 -31.53
CA PRO A 178 -3.19 37.14 -30.40
C PRO A 178 -4.11 37.30 -29.18
N ARG A 179 -5.42 37.49 -29.41
CA ARG A 179 -6.43 37.61 -28.34
C ARG A 179 -6.66 36.32 -27.55
N ASP A 180 -6.36 35.17 -28.14
CA ASP A 180 -6.63 33.85 -27.56
C ASP A 180 -5.40 33.22 -26.91
N VAL A 181 -4.21 33.83 -27.06
CA VAL A 181 -2.93 33.27 -26.58
C VAL A 181 -2.98 32.88 -25.10
N SER A 182 -3.48 33.76 -24.23
CA SER A 182 -3.55 33.49 -22.79
C SER A 182 -4.48 32.31 -22.48
N PHE A 183 -5.65 32.26 -23.13
CA PHE A 183 -6.61 31.18 -22.96
C PHE A 183 -6.04 29.84 -23.45
N ARG A 184 -5.37 29.83 -24.60
CA ARG A 184 -4.76 28.63 -25.18
C ARG A 184 -3.60 28.12 -24.34
N LYS A 185 -2.75 29.00 -23.82
CA LYS A 185 -1.67 28.64 -22.88
C LYS A 185 -2.23 28.04 -21.60
N GLY A 186 -3.25 28.66 -21.00
CA GLY A 186 -3.93 28.11 -19.82
C GLY A 186 -4.45 26.70 -20.09
N ARG A 187 -5.14 26.49 -21.21
CA ARG A 187 -5.63 25.17 -21.61
C ARG A 187 -4.54 24.10 -21.77
N VAL A 188 -3.42 24.44 -22.39
CA VAL A 188 -2.29 23.49 -22.54
C VAL A 188 -1.77 23.10 -21.16
N LEU A 189 -1.62 24.08 -20.26
CA LEU A 189 -1.15 23.81 -18.91
C LEU A 189 -2.16 22.97 -18.13
N ASP A 190 -3.46 23.27 -18.20
CA ASP A 190 -4.53 22.51 -17.55
C ASP A 190 -4.50 21.03 -17.95
N GLU A 191 -4.31 20.74 -19.25
CA GLU A 191 -4.21 19.38 -19.78
C GLU A 191 -2.98 18.65 -19.22
N ILE A 192 -1.84 19.33 -19.07
CA ILE A 192 -0.62 18.77 -18.48
C ILE A 192 -0.81 18.52 -16.98
N ILE A 193 -1.38 19.47 -16.23
CA ILE A 193 -1.64 19.29 -14.79
C ILE A 193 -2.65 18.15 -14.57
N ALA A 194 -3.67 18.02 -15.43
CA ALA A 194 -4.61 16.90 -15.38
C ALA A 194 -3.90 15.55 -15.51
N GLU A 195 -2.96 15.42 -16.45
CA GLU A 195 -2.12 14.23 -16.59
C GLU A 195 -1.26 13.99 -15.35
N LYS A 196 -0.64 15.03 -14.79
CA LYS A 196 0.19 14.91 -13.58
C LYS A 196 -0.62 14.53 -12.35
N THR A 197 -1.87 14.96 -12.24
CA THR A 197 -2.77 14.48 -11.18
C THR A 197 -3.08 12.99 -11.32
N ILE A 198 -3.27 12.48 -12.53
CA ILE A 198 -3.44 11.04 -12.75
C ILE A 198 -2.13 10.29 -12.45
N GLU A 199 -0.98 10.82 -12.89
CA GLU A 199 0.33 10.25 -12.62
C GLU A 199 0.59 10.15 -11.10
N PHE A 200 0.27 11.19 -10.33
CA PHE A 200 0.42 11.20 -8.87
C PHE A 200 -0.22 9.96 -8.20
N PHE A 201 -1.38 9.53 -8.69
CA PHE A 201 -2.10 8.38 -8.17
C PHE A 201 -1.73 7.04 -8.80
N SER A 202 -1.22 7.03 -10.04
CA SER A 202 -0.89 5.80 -10.77
C SER A 202 0.59 5.39 -10.64
N ALA A 203 1.48 6.34 -10.35
CA ALA A 203 2.90 6.11 -10.14
C ALA A 203 3.16 5.17 -8.96
N ASN A 204 4.34 4.54 -8.97
CA ASN A 204 4.82 3.65 -7.90
C ASN A 204 3.81 2.54 -7.55
N ASN A 205 3.23 1.90 -8.57
CA ASN A 205 2.19 0.87 -8.45
C ASN A 205 0.98 1.36 -7.63
N TYR A 206 0.45 2.53 -7.96
CA TYR A 206 -0.73 3.11 -7.31
C TYR A 206 -0.56 3.45 -5.83
N ARG A 207 0.66 3.66 -5.33
CA ARG A 207 0.94 3.87 -3.89
C ARG A 207 0.03 4.93 -3.24
N ASN A 208 -0.11 6.10 -3.88
CA ASN A 208 -0.91 7.20 -3.33
C ASN A 208 -2.43 6.92 -3.42
N LEU A 209 -2.86 6.23 -4.47
CA LEU A 209 -4.25 5.78 -4.60
C LEU A 209 -4.54 4.76 -3.49
N ASP A 210 -3.71 3.74 -3.34
CA ASP A 210 -3.88 2.69 -2.34
C ASP A 210 -3.83 3.24 -0.90
N ALA A 211 -3.05 4.30 -0.64
CA ALA A 211 -3.10 5.01 0.65
C ALA A 211 -4.46 5.68 0.91
N TYR A 212 -5.05 6.31 -0.10
CA TYR A 212 -6.40 6.87 -0.01
C TYR A 212 -7.47 5.79 0.15
N ILE A 213 -7.39 4.70 -0.64
CA ILE A 213 -8.31 3.56 -0.53
C ILE A 213 -8.22 2.89 0.85
N SER A 214 -7.01 2.72 1.37
CA SER A 214 -6.79 2.16 2.72
C SER A 214 -7.45 3.03 3.79
N ARG A 215 -7.36 4.35 3.67
CA ARG A 215 -8.06 5.28 4.56
C ARG A 215 -9.58 5.10 4.48
N LEU A 216 -10.17 5.04 3.28
CA LEU A 216 -11.62 4.83 3.13
C LEU A 216 -12.08 3.48 3.71
N ALA A 217 -11.24 2.45 3.60
CA ALA A 217 -11.50 1.11 4.13
C ALA A 217 -11.26 0.99 5.65
N THR A 218 -10.60 1.97 6.28
CA THR A 218 -10.26 1.91 7.70
C THR A 218 -11.51 2.09 8.57
N ASN A 219 -11.62 1.25 9.61
CA ASN A 219 -12.74 1.35 10.53
C ASN A 219 -12.78 2.71 11.24
N TYR A 220 -13.99 3.19 11.48
CA TYR A 220 -14.27 4.45 12.17
C TYR A 220 -13.81 5.73 11.47
N VAL A 221 -13.20 5.63 10.28
CA VAL A 221 -13.06 6.77 9.38
C VAL A 221 -14.45 7.18 8.89
N TRP A 222 -14.76 8.46 9.08
CA TRP A 222 -16.06 9.03 8.74
C TRP A 222 -16.29 8.92 7.23
N GLY A 223 -17.43 8.33 6.88
CA GLY A 223 -17.88 8.30 5.49
C GLY A 223 -18.26 9.70 5.01
N THR A 224 -17.86 10.03 3.78
CA THR A 224 -18.25 11.26 3.10
C THR A 224 -19.43 11.04 2.18
N GLU A 225 -20.08 12.13 1.77
CA GLU A 225 -21.11 12.11 0.73
C GLU A 225 -20.58 11.56 -0.60
N GLU A 226 -19.33 11.86 -0.95
CA GLU A 226 -18.66 11.28 -2.13
C GLU A 226 -18.64 9.74 -2.11
N THR A 227 -18.22 9.15 -0.99
CA THR A 227 -18.19 7.69 -0.82
C THR A 227 -19.61 7.13 -0.82
N LEU A 228 -20.57 7.82 -0.20
CA LEU A 228 -21.98 7.42 -0.21
C LEU A 228 -22.55 7.35 -1.64
N LEU A 229 -22.33 8.37 -2.46
CA LEU A 229 -22.78 8.38 -3.86
C LEU A 229 -22.11 7.27 -4.67
N THR A 230 -20.83 7.00 -4.41
CA THR A 230 -20.11 5.89 -5.04
C THR A 230 -20.68 4.53 -4.65
N ILE A 231 -21.01 4.31 -3.38
CA ILE A 231 -21.71 3.10 -2.93
C ILE A 231 -23.07 2.97 -3.64
N ASN A 232 -23.86 4.04 -3.68
CA ASN A 232 -25.20 4.00 -4.29
C ASN A 232 -25.12 3.68 -5.80
N ARG A 233 -24.16 4.24 -6.53
CA ARG A 233 -23.93 3.89 -7.96
C ARG A 233 -23.53 2.42 -8.13
N ALA A 234 -22.64 1.91 -7.27
CA ALA A 234 -22.20 0.52 -7.31
C ALA A 234 -23.33 -0.47 -7.03
N VAL A 235 -24.17 -0.17 -6.03
CA VAL A 235 -25.31 -1.02 -5.64
C VAL A 235 -26.37 -1.05 -6.72
N GLN A 236 -26.62 0.07 -7.39
CA GLN A 236 -27.55 0.14 -8.52
C GLN A 236 -27.02 -0.56 -9.78
N GLY A 237 -25.73 -0.92 -9.84
CA GLY A 237 -25.10 -1.46 -11.04
C GLY A 237 -25.04 -0.42 -12.17
N GLU A 238 -24.75 0.84 -11.84
CA GLU A 238 -24.67 1.91 -12.84
C GLU A 238 -23.61 1.60 -13.91
N HIS A 239 -24.02 1.67 -15.17
CA HIS A 239 -23.11 1.49 -16.30
C HIS A 239 -23.47 2.42 -17.46
N PHE A 240 -22.45 2.72 -18.27
CA PHE A 240 -22.50 3.74 -19.30
C PHE A 240 -22.35 3.06 -20.65
N VAL A 241 -23.33 3.24 -21.54
CA VAL A 241 -23.35 2.62 -22.86
C VAL A 241 -23.36 3.72 -23.91
N ARG A 242 -22.43 3.64 -24.85
CA ARG A 242 -22.42 4.54 -26.01
C ARG A 242 -23.46 4.04 -27.02
N ASN A 243 -24.41 4.90 -27.37
CA ASN A 243 -25.49 4.58 -28.31
C ASN A 243 -25.10 4.87 -29.76
N ASP A 244 -26.00 4.53 -30.69
CA ASP A 244 -25.79 4.69 -32.15
C ASP A 244 -25.60 6.15 -32.59
N GLN A 245 -25.92 7.13 -31.72
CA GLN A 245 -25.73 8.56 -31.97
C GLN A 245 -24.42 9.09 -31.37
N ASP A 246 -23.52 8.21 -30.94
CA ASP A 246 -22.26 8.53 -30.27
C ASP A 246 -22.45 9.28 -28.93
N ARG A 247 -23.64 9.17 -28.33
CA ARG A 247 -23.96 9.71 -27.00
C ARG A 247 -23.81 8.62 -25.94
N VAL A 248 -23.47 9.03 -24.72
CA VAL A 248 -23.36 8.12 -23.58
C VAL A 248 -24.66 8.15 -22.80
N ASP A 249 -25.36 7.01 -22.75
CA ASP A 249 -26.55 6.80 -21.92
C ASP A 249 -26.17 6.05 -20.64
N THR A 250 -26.88 6.32 -19.55
CA THR A 250 -26.68 5.68 -18.25
C THR A 250 -27.79 4.67 -17.98
N TYR A 251 -27.40 3.46 -17.57
CA TYR A 251 -28.30 2.35 -17.25
C TYR A 251 -28.01 1.82 -15.85
N TYR A 252 -29.02 1.21 -15.25
CA TYR A 252 -28.97 0.66 -13.89
C TYR A 252 -29.54 -0.77 -13.89
N ASP A 253 -28.89 -1.68 -13.15
CA ASP A 253 -29.42 -3.02 -12.88
C ASP A 253 -30.65 -2.94 -11.96
N THR A 254 -30.62 -2.02 -11.00
CA THR A 254 -31.72 -1.74 -10.07
C THR A 254 -31.70 -0.26 -9.73
N VAL A 255 -32.76 0.47 -10.06
CA VAL A 255 -32.88 1.90 -9.72
C VAL A 255 -33.17 2.04 -8.22
N ILE A 256 -32.37 2.85 -7.52
CA ILE A 256 -32.52 3.16 -6.10
C ILE A 256 -32.33 4.67 -5.90
N ASN A 257 -33.45 5.36 -5.71
CA ASN A 257 -33.46 6.82 -5.56
C ASN A 257 -33.00 7.23 -4.16
N LEU A 258 -31.74 7.66 -4.05
CA LEU A 258 -31.16 8.18 -2.80
C LEU A 258 -31.41 9.68 -2.65
N GLN A 259 -31.97 10.07 -1.49
CA GLN A 259 -32.04 11.47 -1.05
C GLN A 259 -31.14 11.68 0.17
N ILE A 260 -30.30 12.71 0.11
CA ILE A 260 -29.48 13.18 1.23
C ILE A 260 -30.16 14.39 1.85
N ARG A 261 -30.34 14.38 3.17
CA ARG A 261 -30.86 15.50 3.96
C ARG A 261 -29.80 16.05 4.88
N VAL A 262 -29.88 17.35 5.14
CA VAL A 262 -29.01 18.03 6.11
C VAL A 262 -29.89 18.56 7.24
N ASN A 263 -29.66 18.09 8.46
CA ASN A 263 -30.44 18.46 9.64
C ASN A 263 -31.96 18.29 9.44
N GLY A 264 -32.35 17.18 8.81
CA GLY A 264 -33.72 16.82 8.49
C GLY A 264 -34.33 17.54 7.28
N ARG A 265 -33.63 18.54 6.73
CA ARG A 265 -34.10 19.33 5.58
C ARG A 265 -33.82 18.61 4.26
N ALA A 266 -34.84 18.51 3.42
CA ALA A 266 -34.70 18.01 2.06
C ALA A 266 -34.00 19.06 1.18
N PRO A 267 -33.29 18.64 0.11
CA PRO A 267 -32.67 19.56 -0.83
C PRO A 267 -33.75 20.32 -1.63
N ASP A 268 -33.43 21.53 -2.09
CA ASP A 268 -34.38 22.41 -2.79
C ASP A 268 -34.89 21.82 -4.12
N TYR A 269 -34.14 20.89 -4.71
CA TYR A 269 -34.49 20.17 -5.95
C TYR A 269 -35.28 18.87 -5.71
N ALA A 270 -35.69 18.55 -4.48
CA ALA A 270 -36.39 17.30 -4.11
C ALA A 270 -37.80 17.12 -4.71
N GLN A 271 -38.22 17.97 -5.66
CA GLN A 271 -39.57 17.97 -6.25
C GLN A 271 -39.78 16.89 -7.31
N ALA A 272 -38.72 16.24 -7.81
CA ALA A 272 -38.82 15.44 -9.04
C ALA A 272 -39.27 13.98 -8.82
N GLU A 273 -38.76 13.28 -7.80
CA GLU A 273 -39.02 11.84 -7.62
C GLU A 273 -39.10 11.41 -6.15
N GLN A 274 -39.93 10.40 -5.88
CA GLN A 274 -40.11 9.81 -4.56
C GLN A 274 -38.85 9.01 -4.16
N PRO A 275 -38.23 9.30 -3.00
CA PRO A 275 -36.99 8.63 -2.61
C PRO A 275 -37.21 7.20 -2.13
N ASP A 276 -36.34 6.29 -2.54
CA ASP A 276 -36.27 4.92 -2.02
C ASP A 276 -35.43 4.85 -0.74
N LEU A 277 -34.40 5.69 -0.64
CA LEU A 277 -33.52 5.80 0.53
C LEU A 277 -33.44 7.27 0.96
N ILE A 278 -33.49 7.53 2.27
CA ILE A 278 -33.22 8.86 2.80
C ILE A 278 -32.18 8.76 3.91
N LEU A 279 -31.00 9.32 3.65
CA LEU A 279 -29.96 9.47 4.65
C LEU A 279 -29.93 10.91 5.13
N ASN A 280 -29.75 11.11 6.43
CA ASN A 280 -29.70 12.43 7.03
C ASN A 280 -28.37 12.67 7.73
N ASN A 281 -27.64 13.66 7.22
CA ASN A 281 -26.44 14.21 7.85
C ASN A 281 -26.86 15.22 8.92
N SER A 282 -26.54 14.92 10.18
CA SER A 282 -26.84 15.74 11.34
C SER A 282 -25.58 16.47 11.78
N ASN A 283 -25.58 17.80 11.60
CA ASN A 283 -24.52 18.72 11.98
C ASN A 283 -23.12 18.36 11.47
N ASN A 284 -23.01 17.63 10.35
CA ASN A 284 -21.76 17.13 9.80
C ASN A 284 -20.94 16.23 10.75
N ILE A 285 -21.59 15.62 11.73
CA ILE A 285 -20.95 14.75 12.74
C ILE A 285 -21.59 13.37 12.85
N HIS A 286 -22.81 13.21 12.34
CA HIS A 286 -23.57 11.97 12.46
C HIS A 286 -24.46 11.73 11.24
N TRP A 287 -24.67 10.47 10.90
CA TRP A 287 -25.58 10.04 9.84
C TRP A 287 -26.62 9.09 10.42
N ASN A 288 -27.88 9.31 10.11
CA ASN A 288 -28.98 8.41 10.48
C ASN A 288 -29.94 8.16 9.31
N SER A 289 -30.78 7.14 9.47
CA SER A 289 -31.73 6.72 8.44
C SER A 289 -33.08 7.38 8.68
N LEU A 290 -33.68 7.95 7.64
CA LEU A 290 -35.07 8.43 7.67
C LEU A 290 -35.93 7.49 6.82
N ILE A 291 -36.83 6.74 7.46
CA ILE A 291 -37.65 5.75 6.77
C ILE A 291 -39.01 6.37 6.43
N PRO A 292 -39.37 6.50 5.14
CA PRO A 292 -40.68 6.98 4.73
C PRO A 292 -41.79 6.00 5.12
N LEU A 293 -42.98 6.52 5.43
CA LEU A 293 -44.10 5.66 5.86
C LEU A 293 -44.61 4.73 4.75
N TYR A 294 -44.44 5.11 3.48
CA TYR A 294 -44.78 4.25 2.35
C TYR A 294 -43.79 3.09 2.15
N ILE A 295 -42.59 3.16 2.76
CA ILE A 295 -41.62 2.04 2.79
C ILE A 295 -41.92 1.15 3.99
N SER A 296 -42.23 1.74 5.15
CA SER A 296 -42.63 0.99 6.34
C SER A 296 -43.59 1.81 7.19
N ASN A 297 -44.79 1.25 7.46
CA ASN A 297 -45.79 1.85 8.34
C ASN A 297 -46.14 0.93 9.53
N PRO A 298 -45.28 0.86 10.55
CA PRO A 298 -45.47 -0.04 11.69
C PRO A 298 -46.64 0.35 12.60
N GLU A 299 -47.05 1.63 12.62
CA GLU A 299 -48.21 2.07 13.41
C GLU A 299 -49.52 1.54 12.84
N GLN A 300 -49.66 1.52 11.52
CA GLN A 300 -50.85 0.95 10.86
C GLN A 300 -50.93 -0.57 11.03
N ALA A 301 -49.79 -1.25 11.08
CA ALA A 301 -49.71 -2.69 11.34
C ALA A 301 -50.08 -3.05 12.79
N GLN A 302 -49.63 -2.25 13.76
CA GLN A 302 -50.02 -2.40 15.16
C GLN A 302 -51.52 -2.18 15.35
N LEU A 303 -52.08 -1.13 14.73
CA LEU A 303 -53.53 -0.87 14.76
C LEU A 303 -54.35 -2.00 14.14
N ALA A 304 -53.86 -2.61 13.04
CA ALA A 304 -54.51 -3.77 12.42
C ALA A 304 -54.46 -5.01 13.32
N ALA A 305 -53.32 -5.27 13.96
CA ALA A 305 -53.16 -6.38 14.89
C ALA A 305 -54.01 -6.23 16.17
N GLU A 306 -54.13 -5.01 16.72
CA GLU A 306 -55.00 -4.71 17.87
C GLU A 306 -56.49 -4.86 17.52
N GLN A 307 -56.91 -4.45 16.31
CA GLN A 307 -58.28 -4.62 15.83
C GLN A 307 -58.62 -6.10 15.61
N GLU A 308 -57.68 -6.91 15.13
CA GLU A 308 -57.86 -8.35 14.95
C GLU A 308 -57.95 -9.09 16.28
N GLN A 309 -57.16 -8.69 17.30
CA GLN A 309 -57.28 -9.21 18.67
C GLN A 309 -58.61 -8.84 19.34
N LEU A 310 -59.12 -7.63 19.11
CA LEU A 310 -60.43 -7.21 19.61
C LEU A 310 -61.59 -7.97 18.93
N ALA A 311 -61.44 -8.35 17.67
CA ALA A 311 -62.42 -9.13 16.93
C ALA A 311 -62.48 -10.62 17.36
N GLN A 312 -61.46 -11.11 18.06
CA GLN A 312 -61.37 -12.50 18.54
C GLN A 312 -61.86 -12.69 19.99
N GLN A 313 -62.40 -11.65 20.64
CA GLN A 313 -63.02 -11.81 21.97
C GLN A 313 -64.44 -12.40 21.85
N PRO A 314 -64.75 -13.56 22.47
CA PRO A 314 -66.08 -14.13 22.41
C PRO A 314 -67.05 -13.40 23.35
N ILE A 315 -68.18 -12.95 22.81
CA ILE A 315 -69.33 -12.45 23.57
C ILE A 315 -69.99 -13.66 24.24
N SER A 316 -69.79 -13.82 25.55
CA SER A 316 -70.36 -14.90 26.34
C SER A 316 -71.76 -14.54 26.85
N LEU A 317 -72.77 -15.25 26.35
CA LEU A 317 -74.08 -15.43 26.96
C LEU A 317 -74.22 -16.90 27.37
N MET A 318 -74.26 -17.16 28.67
CA MET A 318 -74.68 -18.44 29.29
C MET A 318 -76.22 -18.55 29.29
N PRO A 319 -76.88 -19.73 29.46
CA PRO A 319 -76.48 -20.78 30.43
C PRO A 319 -76.82 -22.29 30.16
N ASP A 320 -76.39 -23.12 31.13
CA ASP A 320 -76.93 -24.41 31.67
C ASP A 320 -76.23 -25.79 31.39
N GLU A 321 -75.48 -26.26 32.42
CA GLU A 321 -75.20 -27.62 33.00
C GLU A 321 -74.86 -28.90 32.16
N PRO A 322 -74.24 -29.97 32.75
CA PRO A 322 -73.31 -30.06 33.90
C PRO A 322 -72.01 -30.85 33.58
N ILE A 323 -70.94 -30.49 34.30
CA ILE A 323 -69.55 -30.98 34.16
C ILE A 323 -69.23 -31.91 35.35
N THR A 324 -68.80 -33.15 35.08
CA THR A 324 -68.07 -33.95 36.11
C THR A 324 -66.97 -34.87 35.59
N HIS A 325 -66.73 -34.98 34.27
CA HIS A 325 -65.62 -35.79 33.74
C HIS A 325 -64.53 -34.99 33.01
N GLU A 326 -64.81 -33.78 32.55
CA GLU A 326 -63.89 -33.00 31.71
C GLU A 326 -62.80 -32.26 32.52
N SER A 327 -63.06 -31.95 33.79
CA SER A 327 -62.13 -31.21 34.65
C SER A 327 -60.91 -32.01 35.08
N GLN A 328 -60.98 -33.35 35.10
CA GLN A 328 -59.86 -34.20 35.52
C GLN A 328 -58.85 -34.38 34.37
N ASP A 329 -59.33 -34.57 33.15
CA ASP A 329 -58.49 -34.69 31.95
C ASP A 329 -57.81 -33.35 31.60
N LEU A 330 -58.46 -32.21 31.88
CA LEU A 330 -57.86 -30.88 31.74
C LEU A 330 -56.74 -30.63 32.75
N LEU A 331 -56.90 -31.04 34.01
CA LEU A 331 -55.86 -30.89 35.04
C LEU A 331 -54.62 -31.76 34.78
N ASP A 332 -54.82 -32.96 34.22
CA ASP A 332 -53.72 -33.86 33.83
C ASP A 332 -52.98 -33.36 32.57
N ALA A 333 -53.71 -32.75 31.62
CA ALA A 333 -53.11 -32.11 30.45
C ALA A 333 -52.31 -30.85 30.82
N GLU A 334 -52.86 -30.01 31.69
CA GLU A 334 -52.23 -28.78 32.17
C GLU A 334 -50.98 -29.10 33.01
N SER A 335 -51.02 -30.15 33.84
CA SER A 335 -49.84 -30.61 34.60
C SER A 335 -48.70 -31.11 33.70
N LYS A 336 -49.01 -31.76 32.57
CA LYS A 336 -47.98 -32.17 31.59
C LYS A 336 -47.42 -30.99 30.81
N GLN A 337 -48.24 -29.98 30.54
CA GLN A 337 -47.82 -28.77 29.86
C GLN A 337 -46.86 -27.94 30.73
N ILE A 338 -47.18 -27.78 32.02
CA ILE A 338 -46.31 -27.11 33.00
C ILE A 338 -44.94 -27.80 33.11
N LEU A 339 -44.92 -29.15 33.10
CA LEU A 339 -43.66 -29.90 33.17
C LEU A 339 -42.78 -29.70 31.93
N ASN A 340 -43.40 -29.62 30.73
CA ASN A 340 -42.68 -29.33 29.49
C ASN A 340 -42.16 -27.88 29.44
N ASP A 341 -42.94 -26.93 29.94
CA ASP A 341 -42.55 -25.52 29.98
C ASP A 341 -41.39 -25.29 30.96
N GLU A 342 -41.36 -26.00 32.10
CA GLU A 342 -40.22 -25.97 33.02
C GLU A 342 -38.94 -26.60 32.42
N GLU A 343 -39.06 -27.64 31.61
CA GLU A 343 -37.94 -28.27 30.92
C GLU A 343 -37.38 -27.34 29.83
N LEU A 344 -38.27 -26.68 29.07
CA LEU A 344 -37.90 -25.68 28.07
C LEU A 344 -37.22 -24.46 28.71
N ALA A 345 -37.73 -23.96 29.83
CA ALA A 345 -37.12 -22.87 30.59
C ALA A 345 -35.69 -23.23 31.05
N ARG A 346 -35.47 -24.46 31.53
CA ARG A 346 -34.14 -24.95 31.92
C ARG A 346 -33.18 -25.18 30.75
N GLN A 347 -33.69 -25.35 29.53
CA GLN A 347 -32.85 -25.40 28.32
C GLN A 347 -32.47 -24.00 27.85
N ILE A 348 -33.41 -23.05 27.90
CA ILE A 348 -33.17 -21.64 27.57
C ILE A 348 -32.12 -21.06 28.52
N GLU A 349 -32.25 -21.28 29.83
CA GLU A 349 -31.28 -20.80 30.82
C GLU A 349 -29.86 -21.37 30.60
N ARG A 350 -29.76 -22.63 30.16
CA ARG A 350 -28.46 -23.24 29.80
C ARG A 350 -27.85 -22.62 28.55
N LEU A 351 -28.65 -22.40 27.51
CA LEU A 351 -28.23 -21.75 26.27
C LEU A 351 -27.82 -20.29 26.50
N GLU A 352 -28.55 -19.55 27.33
CA GLU A 352 -28.19 -18.19 27.72
C GLU A 352 -26.85 -18.14 28.47
N LEU A 353 -26.62 -19.08 29.39
CA LEU A 353 -25.36 -19.16 30.13
C LEU A 353 -24.17 -19.51 29.24
N GLU A 354 -24.37 -20.37 28.25
CA GLU A 354 -23.34 -20.76 27.27
C GLU A 354 -23.04 -19.61 26.29
N THR A 355 -24.09 -18.89 25.85
CA THR A 355 -23.96 -17.69 25.03
C THR A 355 -23.21 -16.58 25.76
N LEU A 356 -23.49 -16.36 27.04
CA LEU A 356 -22.77 -15.39 27.87
C LEU A 356 -21.29 -15.74 28.04
N ARG A 357 -20.95 -17.04 28.17
CA ARG A 357 -19.55 -17.48 28.20
C ARG A 357 -18.84 -17.25 26.87
N GLN A 358 -19.52 -17.49 25.76
CA GLN A 358 -18.95 -17.25 24.43
C GLN A 358 -18.73 -15.75 24.18
N ILE A 359 -19.69 -14.90 24.54
CA ILE A 359 -19.55 -13.43 24.46
C ILE A 359 -18.35 -12.94 25.27
N GLU A 360 -18.17 -13.46 26.48
CA GLU A 360 -17.05 -13.07 27.34
C GLU A 360 -15.69 -13.54 26.77
N PHE A 361 -15.65 -14.73 26.17
CA PHE A 361 -14.46 -15.24 25.48
C PHE A 361 -14.10 -14.41 24.24
N ASP A 362 -15.10 -14.08 23.42
CA ASP A 362 -14.90 -13.25 22.22
C ASP A 362 -14.50 -11.81 22.59
N ARG A 363 -15.03 -11.28 23.70
CA ARG A 363 -14.60 -9.98 24.27
C ARG A 363 -13.12 -9.98 24.65
N GLN A 364 -12.63 -11.06 25.28
CA GLN A 364 -11.22 -11.19 25.63
C GLN A 364 -10.32 -11.28 24.40
N ILE A 365 -10.75 -12.01 23.35
CA ILE A 365 -10.01 -12.06 22.08
C ILE A 365 -9.99 -10.67 21.42
N ALA A 366 -11.10 -9.95 21.39
CA ALA A 366 -11.17 -8.61 20.79
C ALA A 366 -10.32 -7.58 21.57
N GLU A 367 -10.26 -7.68 22.89
CA GLU A 367 -9.38 -6.86 23.73
C GLU A 367 -7.91 -7.18 23.48
N GLN A 368 -7.56 -8.46 23.33
CA GLN A 368 -6.21 -8.90 22.97
C GLN A 368 -5.80 -8.39 21.57
N MET A 369 -6.68 -8.52 20.57
CA MET A 369 -6.43 -8.03 19.22
C MET A 369 -6.25 -6.50 19.17
N LYS A 370 -7.01 -5.74 19.97
CA LYS A 370 -6.82 -4.29 20.10
C LYS A 370 -5.46 -3.93 20.71
N ALA A 371 -5.01 -4.69 21.71
CA ALA A 371 -3.70 -4.49 22.31
C ALA A 371 -2.57 -4.80 21.31
N ASP A 372 -2.73 -5.87 20.52
CA ASP A 372 -1.78 -6.26 19.48
C ASP A 372 -1.75 -5.24 18.33
N ASP A 373 -2.91 -4.75 17.87
CA ASP A 373 -3.01 -3.72 16.83
C ASP A 373 -2.37 -2.39 17.29
N LEU A 374 -2.56 -2.02 18.56
CA LEU A 374 -1.93 -0.83 19.15
C LEU A 374 -0.41 -1.01 19.23
N ALA A 375 0.08 -2.18 19.66
CA ALA A 375 1.50 -2.48 19.70
C ALA A 375 2.14 -2.48 18.30
N VAL A 376 1.42 -2.98 17.28
CA VAL A 376 1.85 -2.93 15.88
C VAL A 376 1.87 -1.50 15.36
N ALA A 377 0.89 -0.67 15.70
CA ALA A 377 0.85 0.74 15.31
C ALA A 377 1.99 1.55 15.96
N GLU A 378 2.28 1.30 17.23
CA GLU A 378 3.42 1.91 17.93
C GLU A 378 4.76 1.47 17.34
N GLN A 379 4.92 0.18 17.02
CA GLN A 379 6.10 -0.32 16.31
C GLN A 379 6.24 0.28 14.90
N MET A 380 5.12 0.45 14.18
CA MET A 380 5.13 1.07 12.85
C MET A 380 5.55 2.54 12.93
N ASN A 381 5.05 3.30 13.91
CA ASN A 381 5.47 4.68 14.13
C ASN A 381 6.94 4.79 14.50
N HIS A 382 7.45 3.87 15.34
CA HIS A 382 8.88 3.81 15.64
C HIS A 382 9.72 3.51 14.38
N LEU A 383 9.25 2.60 13.50
CA LEU A 383 9.91 2.29 12.23
C LEU A 383 9.92 3.49 11.27
N LEU A 384 8.80 4.22 11.18
CA LEU A 384 8.70 5.40 10.34
C LEU A 384 9.61 6.54 10.84
N GLU A 385 9.74 6.70 12.16
CA GLU A 385 10.65 7.68 12.74
C GLU A 385 12.11 7.29 12.53
N GLN A 386 12.43 6.00 12.60
CA GLN A 386 13.78 5.50 12.32
C GLN A 386 14.16 5.68 10.84
N ASP A 387 13.23 5.43 9.92
CA ASP A 387 13.40 5.71 8.48
C ASP A 387 13.60 7.22 8.22
N ARG A 388 12.88 8.09 8.96
CA ARG A 388 13.05 9.55 8.88
C ARG A 388 14.44 9.99 9.31
N LEU A 389 14.92 9.49 10.45
CA LEU A 389 16.25 9.80 10.98
C LEU A 389 17.36 9.29 10.04
N LEU A 390 17.18 8.10 9.46
CA LEU A 390 18.13 7.55 8.48
C LEU A 390 18.18 8.39 7.21
N ALA A 391 17.03 8.88 6.73
CA ALA A 391 16.97 9.76 5.56
C ALA A 391 17.68 11.11 5.81
N GLU A 392 17.51 11.69 7.00
CA GLU A 392 18.22 12.92 7.41
C GLU A 392 19.75 12.68 7.49
N GLN A 393 20.16 11.52 8.00
CA GLN A 393 21.57 11.15 8.10
C GLN A 393 22.21 10.97 6.71
N ILE A 394 21.54 10.27 5.79
CA ILE A 394 22.00 10.11 4.40
C ILE A 394 22.13 11.47 3.70
N GLN A 395 21.18 12.38 3.92
CA GLN A 395 21.21 13.71 3.32
C GLN A 395 22.38 14.54 3.85
N THR A 396 22.73 14.37 5.12
CA THR A 396 23.88 15.03 5.75
C THR A 396 25.20 14.46 5.22
N GLU A 397 25.32 13.14 5.12
CA GLU A 397 26.49 12.46 4.54
C GLU A 397 26.69 12.82 3.06
N GLU A 398 25.62 12.98 2.30
CA GLU A 398 25.70 13.40 0.89
C GLU A 398 26.18 14.86 0.75
N LEU A 399 25.80 15.73 1.68
CA LEU A 399 26.30 17.11 1.73
C LEU A 399 27.79 17.15 2.09
N ASP A 400 28.23 16.35 3.06
CA ASP A 400 29.63 16.26 3.47
C ASP A 400 30.50 15.65 2.36
N ALA A 401 30.01 14.61 1.67
CA ALA A 401 30.70 14.02 0.52
C ALA A 401 30.83 15.01 -0.65
N LYS A 402 29.80 15.82 -0.91
CA LYS A 402 29.87 16.91 -1.91
C LYS A 402 30.87 17.98 -1.50
N ALA A 403 30.95 18.34 -0.22
CA ALA A 403 31.92 19.30 0.28
C ALA A 403 33.37 18.78 0.18
N GLN A 404 33.62 17.50 0.49
CA GLN A 404 34.91 16.86 0.30
C GLN A 404 35.34 16.81 -1.17
N LEU A 405 34.42 16.47 -2.08
CA LEU A 405 34.71 16.46 -3.51
C LEU A 405 35.13 17.84 -4.02
N VAL A 406 34.49 18.91 -3.55
CA VAL A 406 34.87 20.29 -3.89
C VAL A 406 36.26 20.64 -3.35
N LEU A 407 36.61 20.17 -2.15
CA LEU A 407 37.93 20.39 -1.56
C LEU A 407 39.03 19.65 -2.33
N GLU A 408 38.80 18.40 -2.74
CA GLU A 408 39.73 17.63 -3.57
C GLU A 408 39.94 18.29 -4.94
N MET A 409 38.87 18.76 -5.58
CA MET A 409 38.97 19.49 -6.85
C MET A 409 39.83 20.76 -6.73
N GLN A 410 39.74 21.48 -5.61
CA GLN A 410 40.57 22.66 -5.35
C GLN A 410 42.05 22.29 -5.10
N GLN A 411 42.31 21.16 -4.44
CA GLN A 411 43.67 20.66 -4.23
C GLN A 411 44.32 20.19 -5.53
N ASP A 412 43.57 19.50 -6.40
CA ASP A 412 44.05 19.07 -7.72
C ASP A 412 44.35 20.27 -8.62
N GLU A 413 43.54 21.33 -8.57
CA GLU A 413 43.79 22.57 -9.29
C GLU A 413 45.07 23.27 -8.80
N LEU A 414 45.32 23.28 -7.49
CA LEU A 414 46.53 23.83 -6.90
C LEU A 414 47.78 23.02 -7.29
N LEU A 415 47.67 21.69 -7.30
CA LEU A 415 48.75 20.79 -7.70
C LEU A 415 49.08 20.97 -9.20
N ALA A 416 48.07 21.12 -10.05
CA ALA A 416 48.25 21.39 -11.47
C ALA A 416 48.98 22.73 -11.73
N GLN A 417 48.66 23.76 -10.95
CA GLN A 417 49.38 25.04 -11.01
C GLN A 417 50.85 24.89 -10.60
N GLN A 418 51.13 24.18 -9.51
CA GLN A 418 52.51 23.94 -9.06
C GLN A 418 53.33 23.12 -10.05
N ILE A 419 52.74 22.13 -10.72
CA ILE A 419 53.40 21.35 -11.78
C ILE A 419 53.74 22.27 -12.97
N SER A 420 52.80 23.12 -13.39
CA SER A 420 53.03 24.08 -14.48
C SER A 420 54.17 25.06 -14.15
N GLU A 421 54.26 25.55 -12.92
CA GLU A 421 55.34 26.44 -12.49
C GLU A 421 56.71 25.73 -12.48
N LYS A 422 56.76 24.48 -12.00
CA LYS A 422 57.99 23.67 -12.02
C LYS A 422 58.45 23.34 -13.44
N GLU A 423 57.53 23.06 -14.36
CA GLU A 423 57.86 22.85 -15.77
C GLU A 423 58.42 24.12 -16.44
N GLN A 424 57.90 25.29 -16.10
CA GLN A 424 58.44 26.56 -16.58
C GLN A 424 59.85 26.83 -16.01
N GLN A 425 60.08 26.54 -14.74
CA GLN A 425 61.40 26.66 -14.12
C GLN A 425 62.42 25.68 -14.72
N ALA A 426 62.01 24.43 -15.00
CA ALA A 426 62.86 23.42 -15.64
C ALA A 426 63.24 23.83 -17.07
N LYS A 427 62.30 24.40 -17.84
CA LYS A 427 62.60 24.97 -19.17
C LYS A 427 63.58 26.14 -19.12
N ALA A 428 63.43 27.04 -18.14
CA ALA A 428 64.35 28.16 -17.95
C ALA A 428 65.78 27.71 -17.54
N GLN A 429 65.91 26.60 -16.81
CA GLN A 429 67.21 26.02 -16.48
C GLN A 429 67.86 25.27 -17.66
N MET A 430 67.07 24.68 -18.55
CA MET A 430 67.58 23.99 -19.75
C MET A 430 68.11 24.96 -20.82
N GLU A 431 67.71 26.23 -20.80
CA GLU A 431 68.18 27.28 -21.71
C GLU A 431 69.54 27.89 -21.28
N LEU A 432 70.13 27.47 -20.15
CA LEU A 432 71.38 28.02 -19.58
C LEU A 432 72.62 27.11 -19.75
N VAL A 433 72.56 26.03 -20.53
CA VAL A 433 73.72 25.14 -20.78
C VAL A 433 74.45 25.57 -22.06
N PRO A 434 75.72 26.04 -22.01
CA PRO A 434 76.46 26.40 -23.21
C PRO A 434 77.13 25.18 -23.86
N HIS A 435 77.05 25.10 -25.19
CA HIS A 435 77.84 24.19 -26.01
C HIS A 435 79.34 24.52 -25.93
N HIS A 436 80.16 23.54 -25.56
CA HIS A 436 81.60 23.54 -25.85
C HIS A 436 82.04 22.15 -26.33
N ASP A 437 82.40 22.10 -27.61
CA ASP A 437 83.18 21.04 -28.24
C ASP A 437 84.69 21.37 -28.12
N GLU A 438 85.49 20.31 -28.31
CA GLU A 438 86.93 20.24 -28.63
C GLU A 438 87.96 20.01 -27.49
N ASP A 439 88.60 18.83 -27.64
CA ASP A 439 90.01 18.47 -27.47
C ASP A 439 90.65 18.22 -26.07
N LEU A 440 90.97 16.94 -25.88
CA LEU A 440 92.02 16.36 -25.00
C LEU A 440 93.42 16.87 -25.42
N PRO A 441 94.46 16.96 -24.53
CA PRO A 441 94.93 15.77 -23.78
C PRO A 441 95.64 15.97 -22.41
N LEU A 442 95.67 14.86 -21.65
CA LEU A 442 96.73 14.37 -20.72
C LEU A 442 97.40 15.35 -19.73
N HIS A 443 97.03 15.26 -18.45
CA HIS A 443 97.98 15.05 -17.34
C HIS A 443 97.26 14.81 -16.00
N SER A 444 97.65 13.73 -15.31
CA SER A 444 97.65 13.62 -13.84
C SER A 444 99.11 13.83 -13.38
N PRO A 445 99.42 14.15 -12.11
CA PRO A 445 98.59 13.99 -10.92
C PRO A 445 98.69 15.14 -9.88
N ASP A 446 97.92 14.96 -8.80
CA ASP A 446 98.03 15.58 -7.47
C ASP A 446 97.55 17.03 -7.27
N GLY A 447 96.63 17.21 -6.32
CA GLY A 447 96.34 18.51 -5.73
C GLY A 447 94.89 18.65 -5.29
N GLU A 448 94.67 18.41 -4.00
CA GLU A 448 93.46 18.62 -3.22
C GLU A 448 92.91 20.07 -3.32
N ASP A 449 91.66 20.26 -2.86
CA ASP A 449 91.01 21.54 -2.48
C ASP A 449 89.95 22.19 -3.40
N LEU A 450 89.10 21.43 -4.09
CA LEU A 450 87.84 22.01 -4.64
C LEU A 450 86.57 21.16 -4.55
N ASP A 451 86.61 20.00 -3.86
CA ASP A 451 85.46 19.08 -3.78
C ASP A 451 84.86 18.96 -2.35
N SER A 452 85.43 19.64 -1.35
CA SER A 452 84.90 19.62 0.03
C SER A 452 83.72 20.56 0.23
N ALA A 453 83.77 21.78 -0.31
CA ALA A 453 82.70 22.77 -0.10
C ALA A 453 81.37 22.40 -0.78
N GLN A 454 81.41 21.73 -1.93
CA GLN A 454 80.21 21.27 -2.63
C GLN A 454 79.61 20.00 -2.00
N ARG A 455 80.47 19.12 -1.45
CA ARG A 455 80.02 17.97 -0.64
C ARG A 455 79.43 18.40 0.69
N ASP A 456 80.03 19.37 1.37
CA ASP A 456 79.53 19.87 2.66
C ASP A 456 78.17 20.58 2.50
N LEU A 457 77.95 21.28 1.39
CA LEU A 457 76.67 21.92 1.08
C LEU A 457 75.57 20.88 0.78
N LEU A 458 75.88 19.82 0.02
CA LEU A 458 74.94 18.73 -0.26
C LEU A 458 74.61 17.92 1.01
N VAL A 459 75.61 17.67 1.86
CA VAL A 459 75.40 16.97 3.14
C VAL A 459 74.57 17.82 4.11
N GLN A 460 74.75 19.15 4.13
CA GLN A 460 73.87 20.05 4.90
C GLN A 460 72.44 20.08 4.37
N GLN A 461 72.26 20.03 3.05
CA GLN A 461 70.94 20.07 2.42
C GLN A 461 70.17 18.75 2.65
N ASP A 462 70.86 17.61 2.55
CA ASP A 462 70.30 16.29 2.88
C ASP A 462 70.00 16.15 4.38
N ALA A 463 70.85 16.71 5.25
CA ALA A 463 70.59 16.72 6.70
C ALA A 463 69.37 17.59 7.06
N HIS A 464 69.18 18.73 6.38
CA HIS A 464 68.02 19.59 6.58
C HIS A 464 66.72 18.93 6.08
N LEU A 465 66.78 18.25 4.94
CA LEU A 465 65.64 17.52 4.39
C LEU A 465 65.25 16.32 5.29
N ALA A 466 66.24 15.58 5.79
CA ALA A 466 66.02 14.48 6.72
C ALA A 466 65.41 14.96 8.05
N GLN A 467 65.79 16.15 8.52
CA GLN A 467 65.22 16.73 9.73
C GLN A 467 63.78 17.22 9.54
N GLN A 468 63.45 17.82 8.38
CA GLN A 468 62.07 18.17 8.04
C GLN A 468 61.16 16.94 7.92
N VAL A 469 61.64 15.87 7.26
CA VAL A 469 60.89 14.61 7.14
C VAL A 469 60.69 13.96 8.51
N PHE A 470 61.68 14.01 9.39
CA PHE A 470 61.56 13.51 10.76
C PHE A 470 60.56 14.32 11.61
N GLU A 471 60.53 15.65 11.45
CA GLU A 471 59.57 16.52 12.14
C GLU A 471 58.12 16.34 11.63
N GLU A 472 57.93 16.17 10.31
CA GLU A 472 56.64 15.81 9.72
C GLU A 472 56.17 14.41 10.16
N GLU A 473 57.07 13.43 10.25
CA GLU A 473 56.75 12.08 10.72
C GLU A 473 56.40 12.06 12.22
N GLN A 474 57.04 12.91 13.04
CA GLN A 474 56.69 13.11 14.45
C GLN A 474 55.32 13.78 14.60
N GLN A 475 54.99 14.79 13.79
CA GLN A 475 53.67 15.42 13.78
C GLN A 475 52.57 14.47 13.29
N ALA A 476 52.85 13.66 12.26
CA ALA A 476 51.94 12.64 11.78
C ALA A 476 51.71 11.55 12.83
N ASN A 477 52.73 11.13 13.57
CA ASN A 477 52.60 10.18 14.68
C ASN A 477 51.82 10.74 15.88
N LEU A 478 51.98 12.04 16.17
CA LEU A 478 51.22 12.72 17.23
C LEU A 478 49.74 12.85 16.86
N ALA A 479 49.45 13.19 15.60
CA ALA A 479 48.09 13.20 15.05
C ALA A 479 47.48 11.79 15.02
N ALA A 480 48.26 10.77 14.65
CA ALA A 480 47.82 9.37 14.69
C ALA A 480 47.53 8.89 16.11
N HIS A 481 48.29 9.35 17.13
CA HIS A 481 48.00 9.05 18.54
C HIS A 481 46.74 9.75 19.06
N GLN A 482 46.47 10.98 18.61
CA GLN A 482 45.24 11.69 18.96
C GLN A 482 44.02 11.03 18.32
N VAL A 483 44.12 10.63 17.05
CA VAL A 483 43.09 9.86 16.35
C VAL A 483 42.91 8.48 16.99
N ALA A 484 43.99 7.79 17.39
CA ALA A 484 43.88 6.50 18.08
C ALA A 484 43.20 6.62 19.45
N HIS A 485 43.43 7.73 20.19
CA HIS A 485 42.77 7.99 21.46
C HIS A 485 41.29 8.36 21.28
N GLU A 486 40.93 9.02 20.18
CA GLU A 486 39.56 9.37 19.82
C GLU A 486 38.78 8.15 19.30
N VAL A 487 39.43 7.29 18.51
CA VAL A 487 38.93 5.98 18.06
C VAL A 487 38.75 5.02 19.23
N SER A 488 39.66 5.02 20.21
CA SER A 488 39.49 4.20 21.42
C SER A 488 38.34 4.70 22.29
N ARG A 489 38.12 6.02 22.37
CA ARG A 489 36.97 6.62 23.07
C ARG A 489 35.64 6.33 22.36
N LEU A 490 35.65 6.29 21.03
CA LEU A 490 34.51 5.89 20.20
C LEU A 490 34.24 4.39 20.28
N ASN A 491 35.28 3.55 20.36
CA ASN A 491 35.15 2.10 20.57
C ASN A 491 34.61 1.77 21.97
N GLU A 492 35.01 2.48 23.04
CA GLU A 492 34.41 2.33 24.37
C GLU A 492 32.93 2.79 24.41
N GLN A 493 32.55 3.77 23.57
CA GLN A 493 31.15 4.16 23.37
C GLN A 493 30.37 3.15 22.50
N MET A 494 31.05 2.42 21.61
CA MET A 494 30.47 1.34 20.79
C MET A 494 30.32 0.01 21.55
N ASP A 495 31.17 -0.29 22.53
CA ASP A 495 31.05 -1.50 23.36
C ASP A 495 29.85 -1.46 24.34
N LEU A 496 29.24 -0.28 24.52
CA LEU A 496 27.93 -0.13 25.18
C LEU A 496 26.75 -0.45 24.25
N ILE A 497 26.99 -0.67 22.95
CA ILE A 497 25.98 -0.97 21.91
C ILE A 497 26.11 -2.42 21.41
N THR A 498 27.11 -3.18 21.82
CA THR A 498 27.26 -4.60 21.48
C THR A 498 26.51 -5.51 22.47
N GLN A 499 25.18 -5.58 22.33
CA GLN A 499 24.45 -6.82 22.58
C GLN A 499 23.97 -7.43 21.25
N PRO A 500 24.14 -8.75 21.02
CA PRO A 500 23.90 -9.35 19.70
C PRO A 500 22.47 -9.95 19.55
N VAL A 501 21.99 -9.99 18.29
CA VAL A 501 21.02 -10.96 17.67
C VAL A 501 19.45 -10.77 17.63
N PRO A 502 18.83 -9.58 17.52
CA PRO A 502 17.40 -9.50 17.13
C PRO A 502 17.14 -9.26 15.62
N ALA A 503 17.86 -8.31 15.00
CA ALA A 503 17.51 -7.78 13.67
C ALA A 503 17.82 -8.75 12.50
N ILE A 504 18.89 -9.54 12.62
CA ILE A 504 19.26 -10.57 11.62
C ILE A 504 18.23 -11.71 11.64
N ASN A 505 17.75 -12.11 12.82
CA ASN A 505 16.70 -13.12 12.98
C ASN A 505 15.34 -12.64 12.46
N ALA A 506 14.99 -11.37 12.67
CA ALA A 506 13.76 -10.78 12.16
C ALA A 506 13.73 -10.71 10.61
N THR A 507 14.87 -10.43 9.98
CA THR A 507 14.98 -10.36 8.51
C THR A 507 14.97 -11.75 7.89
N ASN A 508 15.65 -12.73 8.51
CA ASN A 508 15.57 -14.13 8.12
C ASN A 508 14.15 -14.70 8.29
N ALA A 509 13.44 -14.32 9.37
CA ALA A 509 12.04 -14.72 9.59
C ALA A 509 11.10 -14.13 8.52
N LYS A 510 11.31 -12.88 8.09
CA LYS A 510 10.55 -12.26 6.99
C LYS A 510 10.84 -12.93 5.65
N ALA A 511 12.10 -13.29 5.38
CA ALA A 511 12.48 -14.01 4.15
C ALA A 511 11.86 -15.40 4.11
N GLN A 512 11.88 -16.10 5.25
CA GLN A 512 11.26 -17.40 5.42
C GLN A 512 9.73 -17.33 5.26
N ALA A 513 9.06 -16.32 5.83
CA ALA A 513 7.62 -16.12 5.68
C ALA A 513 7.21 -15.84 4.22
N ALA A 514 7.99 -15.03 3.49
CA ALA A 514 7.77 -14.78 2.06
C ALA A 514 7.95 -16.06 1.22
N ASN A 515 8.96 -16.89 1.55
CA ASN A 515 9.18 -18.17 0.91
C ASN A 515 8.03 -19.16 1.18
N THR A 516 7.60 -19.29 2.44
CA THR A 516 6.45 -20.13 2.82
C THR A 516 5.18 -19.70 2.10
N LYS A 517 4.96 -18.39 1.93
CA LYS A 517 3.80 -17.87 1.20
C LYS A 517 3.86 -18.22 -0.29
N PHE A 518 5.03 -18.12 -0.92
CA PHE A 518 5.22 -18.54 -2.31
C PHE A 518 4.98 -20.06 -2.48
N GLU A 519 5.53 -20.89 -1.60
CA GLU A 519 5.32 -22.35 -1.60
C GLU A 519 3.85 -22.73 -1.39
N SER A 520 3.14 -22.03 -0.51
CA SER A 520 1.70 -22.22 -0.28
C SER A 520 0.88 -21.94 -1.54
N LEU A 521 1.21 -20.86 -2.27
CA LEU A 521 0.57 -20.53 -3.55
C LEU A 521 0.91 -21.54 -4.65
N MET A 522 2.13 -22.09 -4.67
CA MET A 522 2.50 -23.19 -5.58
C MET A 522 1.72 -24.47 -5.29
N ALA A 523 1.53 -24.81 -4.01
CA ALA A 523 0.70 -25.93 -3.62
C ALA A 523 -0.78 -25.73 -4.00
N GLU A 524 -1.32 -24.52 -3.84
CA GLU A 524 -2.67 -24.17 -4.28
C GLU A 524 -2.80 -24.25 -5.81
N PHE A 525 -1.80 -23.76 -6.55
CA PHE A 525 -1.75 -23.87 -8.00
C PHE A 525 -1.73 -25.33 -8.46
N GLY A 526 -0.92 -26.19 -7.83
CA GLY A 526 -0.91 -27.63 -8.08
C GLY A 526 -2.28 -28.29 -7.84
N LYS A 527 -3.02 -27.89 -6.80
CA LYS A 527 -4.40 -28.37 -6.58
C LYS A 527 -5.34 -27.96 -7.72
N LYS A 528 -5.18 -26.74 -8.27
CA LYS A 528 -5.96 -26.28 -9.41
C LYS A 528 -5.60 -26.99 -10.71
N VAL A 529 -4.33 -27.34 -10.92
CA VAL A 529 -3.92 -28.20 -12.04
C VAL A 529 -4.63 -29.56 -11.94
N ALA A 530 -4.63 -30.19 -10.76
CA ALA A 530 -5.34 -31.45 -10.55
C ALA A 530 -6.86 -31.34 -10.77
N ASP A 531 -7.49 -30.24 -10.34
CA ASP A 531 -8.91 -29.95 -10.60
C ASP A 531 -9.23 -29.87 -12.10
N LEU A 532 -8.39 -29.19 -12.89
CA LEU A 532 -8.57 -29.11 -14.35
C LEU A 532 -8.56 -30.50 -15.00
N ASN A 533 -7.63 -31.38 -14.59
CA ASN A 533 -7.58 -32.75 -15.07
C ASN A 533 -8.85 -33.53 -14.69
N GLN A 534 -9.27 -33.43 -13.43
CA GLN A 534 -10.45 -34.13 -12.93
C GLN A 534 -11.73 -33.69 -13.66
N ARG A 535 -11.86 -32.39 -13.95
CA ARG A 535 -12.97 -31.84 -14.73
C ARG A 535 -12.91 -32.29 -16.19
N ALA A 536 -11.71 -32.39 -16.78
CA ALA A 536 -11.55 -32.95 -18.11
C ALA A 536 -12.02 -34.41 -18.19
N ILE A 537 -11.65 -35.24 -17.20
CA ILE A 537 -12.10 -36.64 -17.09
C ILE A 537 -13.62 -36.72 -16.96
N ASN A 538 -14.22 -35.84 -16.14
CA ASN A 538 -15.66 -35.81 -15.95
C ASN A 538 -16.42 -35.38 -17.22
N ALA A 539 -15.89 -34.40 -17.96
CA ALA A 539 -16.47 -33.94 -19.24
C ALA A 539 -16.45 -35.05 -20.31
N VAL A 540 -15.39 -35.87 -20.36
CA VAL A 540 -15.36 -37.07 -21.23
C VAL A 540 -16.44 -38.07 -20.85
N ARG A 541 -16.64 -38.31 -19.54
CA ARG A 541 -17.66 -39.25 -19.04
C ARG A 541 -19.09 -38.79 -19.30
N SER A 542 -19.33 -37.48 -19.33
CA SER A 542 -20.63 -36.88 -19.67
C SER A 542 -20.87 -36.73 -21.18
N GLY A 543 -19.89 -37.05 -22.03
CA GLY A 543 -19.99 -36.91 -23.48
C GLY A 543 -19.77 -35.49 -24.01
N ASP A 544 -19.32 -34.54 -23.18
CA ASP A 544 -19.00 -33.17 -23.60
C ASP A 544 -17.55 -33.08 -24.08
N ILE A 545 -17.35 -33.46 -25.35
CA ILE A 545 -16.04 -33.56 -25.98
C ILE A 545 -15.37 -32.18 -26.09
N THR A 546 -16.13 -31.13 -26.42
CA THR A 546 -15.60 -29.77 -26.58
C THR A 546 -15.11 -29.20 -25.25
N GLN A 547 -15.86 -29.40 -24.17
CA GLN A 547 -15.41 -28.99 -22.84
C GLN A 547 -14.20 -29.81 -22.36
N ALA A 548 -14.17 -31.12 -22.65
CA ALA A 548 -13.04 -31.97 -22.32
C ALA A 548 -11.75 -31.55 -23.02
N GLU A 549 -11.82 -31.15 -24.29
CA GLU A 549 -10.67 -30.64 -25.05
C GLU A 549 -10.15 -29.32 -24.48
N SER A 550 -11.04 -28.35 -24.23
CA SER A 550 -10.66 -27.07 -23.61
C SER A 550 -9.99 -27.27 -22.24
N LEU A 551 -10.52 -28.16 -21.40
CA LEU A 551 -9.95 -28.43 -20.08
C LEU A 551 -8.60 -29.16 -20.16
N ARG A 552 -8.38 -30.02 -21.16
CA ARG A 552 -7.07 -30.66 -21.41
C ARG A 552 -6.03 -29.65 -21.86
N THR A 553 -6.39 -28.71 -22.73
CA THR A 553 -5.49 -27.63 -23.14
C THR A 553 -5.10 -26.77 -21.95
N ALA A 554 -6.07 -26.34 -21.14
CA ALA A 554 -5.80 -25.59 -19.92
C ALA A 554 -4.96 -26.38 -18.91
N HIS A 555 -5.22 -27.68 -18.75
CA HIS A 555 -4.41 -28.55 -17.89
C HIS A 555 -2.94 -28.57 -18.35
N GLY A 556 -2.68 -28.84 -19.64
CA GLY A 556 -1.32 -28.88 -20.17
C GLY A 556 -0.57 -27.56 -20.00
N VAL A 557 -1.23 -26.43 -20.24
CA VAL A 557 -0.64 -25.10 -20.03
C VAL A 557 -0.36 -24.85 -18.53
N ALA A 558 -1.25 -25.27 -17.64
CA ALA A 558 -1.06 -25.10 -16.20
C ALA A 558 0.07 -25.97 -15.64
N GLU A 559 0.21 -27.20 -16.16
CA GLU A 559 1.25 -28.15 -15.79
C GLU A 559 2.64 -27.63 -16.22
N THR A 560 2.76 -27.16 -17.47
CA THR A 560 3.99 -26.52 -17.96
C THR A 560 4.34 -25.26 -17.15
N LEU A 561 3.34 -24.45 -16.78
CA LEU A 561 3.58 -23.28 -15.94
C LEU A 561 4.10 -23.68 -14.56
N LEU A 562 3.49 -24.69 -13.92
CA LEU A 562 3.92 -25.17 -12.60
C LEU A 562 5.37 -25.69 -12.64
N GLU A 563 5.72 -26.47 -13.67
CA GLU A 563 7.09 -26.97 -13.88
C GLU A 563 8.10 -25.83 -14.04
N ASN A 564 7.76 -24.81 -14.83
CA ASN A 564 8.63 -23.65 -15.05
C ASN A 564 8.83 -22.84 -13.76
N LEU A 565 7.77 -22.63 -12.97
CA LEU A 565 7.85 -21.91 -11.70
C LEU A 565 8.68 -22.66 -10.66
N VAL A 566 8.50 -23.99 -10.56
CA VAL A 566 9.29 -24.86 -9.67
C VAL A 566 10.76 -24.89 -10.09
N SER A 567 11.03 -24.98 -11.39
CA SER A 567 12.39 -24.99 -11.94
C SER A 567 13.09 -23.65 -11.70
N ALA A 568 12.42 -22.53 -11.98
CA ALA A 568 12.96 -21.20 -11.74
C ALA A 568 13.25 -20.99 -10.24
N LYS A 569 12.35 -21.43 -9.36
CA LYS A 569 12.54 -21.34 -7.91
C LYS A 569 13.73 -22.19 -7.44
N SER A 570 13.84 -23.41 -7.94
CA SER A 570 14.96 -24.31 -7.63
C SER A 570 16.30 -23.73 -8.10
N ALA A 571 16.35 -23.13 -9.29
CA ALA A 571 17.54 -22.45 -9.81
C ALA A 571 17.94 -21.25 -8.93
N TYR A 572 16.97 -20.50 -8.42
CA TYR A 572 17.20 -19.41 -7.46
C TYR A 572 17.74 -19.92 -6.12
N ASP A 573 17.15 -20.99 -5.57
CA ASP A 573 17.51 -21.54 -4.26
C ASP A 573 18.95 -22.09 -4.22
N VAL A 574 19.49 -22.53 -5.36
CA VAL A 574 20.88 -23.01 -5.46
C VAL A 574 21.89 -21.88 -5.21
N ASN A 575 21.60 -20.65 -5.64
CA ASN A 575 22.51 -19.52 -5.49
C ASN A 575 21.72 -18.21 -5.36
N PRO A 576 21.09 -17.93 -4.20
CA PRO A 576 20.20 -16.79 -4.06
C PRO A 576 21.02 -15.50 -3.97
N ASN A 577 21.07 -14.77 -5.07
CA ASN A 577 21.75 -13.50 -5.22
C ASN A 577 20.89 -12.52 -6.04
N LYS A 578 21.30 -11.25 -6.13
CA LYS A 578 20.54 -10.23 -6.88
C LYS A 578 20.34 -10.65 -8.35
N GLU A 579 21.35 -11.20 -8.99
CA GLU A 579 21.32 -11.60 -10.40
C GLU A 579 20.41 -12.83 -10.60
N SER A 580 20.54 -13.85 -9.76
CA SER A 580 19.69 -15.04 -9.82
C SER A 580 18.24 -14.74 -9.44
N TYR A 581 17.98 -13.77 -8.56
CA TYR A 581 16.63 -13.28 -8.29
C TYR A 581 16.04 -12.57 -9.51
N GLN A 582 16.80 -11.71 -10.20
CA GLN A 582 16.31 -11.07 -11.43
C GLN A 582 16.03 -12.12 -12.51
N HIS A 583 16.86 -13.15 -12.61
CA HIS A 583 16.62 -14.27 -13.52
C HIS A 583 15.34 -15.04 -13.16
N PHE A 584 15.18 -15.41 -11.89
CA PHE A 584 13.97 -16.04 -11.36
C PHE A 584 12.71 -15.22 -11.62
N LYS A 585 12.74 -13.93 -11.27
CA LYS A 585 11.61 -13.00 -11.50
C LYS A 585 11.25 -12.95 -12.97
N THR A 586 12.24 -12.78 -13.84
CA THR A 586 12.04 -12.68 -15.28
C THR A 586 11.44 -13.97 -15.85
N GLN A 587 11.98 -15.13 -15.46
CA GLN A 587 11.46 -16.44 -15.88
C GLN A 587 10.03 -16.69 -15.40
N CYS A 588 9.72 -16.35 -14.14
CA CYS A 588 8.39 -16.50 -13.57
C CYS A 588 7.37 -15.59 -14.28
N VAL A 589 7.68 -14.31 -14.46
CA VAL A 589 6.78 -13.36 -15.13
C VAL A 589 6.55 -13.77 -16.59
N ALA A 590 7.62 -14.11 -17.32
CA ALA A 590 7.51 -14.55 -18.71
C ALA A 590 6.67 -15.83 -18.84
N SER A 591 6.87 -16.82 -17.97
CA SER A 591 6.09 -18.07 -17.97
C SER A 591 4.62 -17.82 -17.66
N ILE A 592 4.32 -16.94 -16.69
CA ILE A 592 2.95 -16.58 -16.33
C ILE A 592 2.27 -15.82 -17.48
N ASP A 593 2.95 -14.88 -18.12
CA ASP A 593 2.40 -14.10 -19.22
C ASP A 593 2.13 -14.98 -20.45
N GLN A 594 2.97 -15.98 -20.70
CA GLN A 594 2.74 -16.96 -21.76
C GLN A 594 1.52 -17.85 -21.48
N ALA A 595 1.30 -18.25 -20.22
CA ALA A 595 0.21 -19.14 -19.82
C ALA A 595 -1.14 -18.40 -19.64
N ARG A 596 -1.11 -17.09 -19.36
CA ARG A 596 -2.27 -16.27 -19.00
C ARG A 596 -3.44 -16.32 -20.01
N PRO A 597 -3.22 -16.22 -21.34
CA PRO A 597 -4.32 -16.17 -22.30
C PRO A 597 -5.21 -17.42 -22.29
N GLU A 598 -4.65 -18.58 -21.92
CA GLU A 598 -5.39 -19.83 -21.81
C GLU A 598 -5.98 -20.01 -20.41
N LEU A 599 -5.19 -19.79 -19.36
CA LEU A 599 -5.62 -20.09 -17.99
C LEU A 599 -6.68 -19.11 -17.45
N GLU A 600 -6.69 -17.85 -17.90
CA GLU A 600 -7.69 -16.87 -17.45
C GLU A 600 -9.11 -17.17 -17.97
N ARG A 601 -9.25 -18.04 -18.97
CA ARG A 601 -10.57 -18.50 -19.46
C ARG A 601 -11.26 -19.45 -18.48
N HIS A 602 -10.55 -19.92 -17.46
CA HIS A 602 -11.04 -20.92 -16.51
C HIS A 602 -11.17 -20.32 -15.09
N ARG A 603 -12.32 -20.54 -14.45
CA ARG A 603 -12.71 -19.93 -13.16
C ARG A 603 -11.64 -20.12 -12.07
N GLY A 604 -11.25 -19.01 -11.44
CA GLY A 604 -10.40 -18.97 -10.25
C GLY A 604 -8.88 -18.97 -10.51
N LEU A 605 -8.43 -19.16 -11.76
CA LEU A 605 -7.00 -19.15 -12.09
C LEU A 605 -6.43 -17.73 -12.24
N LYS A 606 -7.23 -16.76 -12.70
CA LYS A 606 -6.83 -15.35 -12.84
C LYS A 606 -6.32 -14.75 -11.52
N GLN A 607 -7.08 -14.93 -10.44
CA GLN A 607 -6.71 -14.42 -9.10
C GLN A 607 -5.48 -15.13 -8.54
N LEU A 608 -5.38 -16.45 -8.74
CA LEU A 608 -4.26 -17.24 -8.28
C LEU A 608 -2.95 -16.88 -8.99
N LEU A 609 -2.98 -16.67 -10.31
CA LEU A 609 -1.84 -16.17 -11.09
C LEU A 609 -1.39 -14.78 -10.60
N GLY A 610 -2.33 -13.88 -10.31
CA GLY A 610 -2.02 -12.57 -9.72
C GLY A 610 -1.33 -12.68 -8.35
N ASN A 611 -1.79 -13.59 -7.49
CA ASN A 611 -1.17 -13.84 -6.19
C ASN A 611 0.24 -14.42 -6.30
N ILE A 612 0.48 -15.29 -7.27
CA ILE A 612 1.82 -15.85 -7.54
C ILE A 612 2.78 -14.76 -8.01
N VAL A 613 2.35 -13.87 -8.92
CA VAL A 613 3.17 -12.72 -9.36
C VAL A 613 3.52 -11.81 -8.18
N LEU A 614 2.56 -11.51 -7.31
CA LEU A 614 2.79 -10.72 -6.10
C LEU A 614 3.80 -11.40 -5.15
N ALA A 615 3.73 -12.72 -5.00
CA ALA A 615 4.69 -13.47 -4.19
C ALA A 615 6.11 -13.47 -4.78
N VAL A 616 6.26 -13.58 -6.10
CA VAL A 616 7.56 -13.46 -6.80
C VAL A 616 8.19 -12.08 -6.55
N ILE A 617 7.38 -11.02 -6.58
CA ILE A 617 7.83 -9.64 -6.30
C ILE A 617 8.18 -9.48 -4.82
N GLY A 618 7.35 -10.01 -3.92
CA GLY A 618 7.57 -9.96 -2.47
C GLY A 618 8.88 -10.62 -2.02
N LEU A 619 9.28 -11.72 -2.67
CA LEU A 619 10.58 -12.37 -2.43
C LEU A 619 11.77 -11.44 -2.70
N GLY A 620 11.67 -10.53 -3.67
CA GLY A 620 12.73 -9.58 -4.02
C GLY A 620 12.92 -8.45 -3.03
N VAL A 621 11.81 -7.92 -2.49
CA VAL A 621 11.84 -6.81 -1.52
C VAL A 621 12.52 -7.25 -0.22
N VAL A 622 12.22 -8.46 0.24
CA VAL A 622 12.84 -9.01 1.46
C VAL A 622 14.31 -9.36 1.22
N TYR A 623 14.66 -9.87 0.03
CA TYR A 623 16.06 -10.13 -0.34
C TYR A 623 16.89 -8.85 -0.42
N LEU A 624 16.35 -7.75 -0.98
CA LEU A 624 17.03 -6.45 -1.03
C LEU A 624 17.22 -5.85 0.37
N ALA A 625 16.24 -5.99 1.26
CA ALA A 625 16.36 -5.57 2.66
C ALA A 625 17.41 -6.40 3.41
N ALA A 626 17.45 -7.71 3.19
CA ALA A 626 18.47 -8.58 3.76
C ALA A 626 19.86 -8.20 3.22
N ALA A 627 20.04 -8.05 1.90
CA ALA A 627 21.31 -7.70 1.28
C ALA A 627 21.84 -6.33 1.74
N ALA A 628 20.96 -5.36 1.97
CA ALA A 628 21.30 -4.06 2.54
C ALA A 628 21.81 -4.18 3.98
N LEU A 629 21.15 -5.00 4.82
CA LEU A 629 21.57 -5.26 6.20
C LEU A 629 22.88 -6.05 6.26
N ASN A 630 23.09 -7.04 5.38
CA ASN A 630 24.34 -7.80 5.32
C ASN A 630 25.53 -6.95 4.85
N LYS A 631 25.30 -6.02 3.92
CA LYS A 631 26.30 -5.03 3.51
C LYS A 631 26.66 -4.08 4.65
N ALA A 632 25.67 -3.62 5.41
CA ALA A 632 25.88 -2.73 6.56
C ALA A 632 26.64 -3.40 7.71
N VAL A 633 26.49 -4.73 7.88
CA VAL A 633 27.11 -5.49 8.98
C VAL A 633 28.44 -6.13 8.60
N THR A 634 28.63 -6.58 7.35
CA THR A 634 29.81 -7.36 6.92
C THR A 634 30.65 -6.70 5.82
N GLY A 635 30.21 -5.55 5.29
CA GLY A 635 30.88 -4.85 4.19
C GLY A 635 30.75 -5.52 2.81
N ASN A 636 30.04 -6.65 2.69
CA ASN A 636 29.87 -7.41 1.44
C ASN A 636 28.39 -7.63 1.08
N PHE A 637 28.10 -7.72 -0.22
CA PHE A 637 26.73 -7.90 -0.76
C PHE A 637 26.23 -9.36 -0.77
N LEU A 638 27.04 -10.35 -0.39
CA LEU A 638 26.73 -11.78 -0.57
C LEU A 638 26.59 -12.54 0.75
N PHE A 639 25.62 -13.47 0.79
CA PHE A 639 25.28 -14.31 1.95
C PHE A 639 26.00 -15.67 1.99
N PHE A 640 26.90 -15.98 1.05
CA PHE A 640 27.67 -17.22 1.06
C PHE A 640 29.14 -16.98 0.67
N LYS A 641 30.05 -17.56 1.46
CA LYS A 641 31.45 -17.76 1.03
C LYS A 641 31.44 -18.69 -0.18
N THR A 642 31.84 -18.19 -1.35
CA THR A 642 32.16 -19.05 -2.51
C THR A 642 33.25 -20.05 -2.13
N ASN A 643 33.23 -21.27 -2.68
CA ASN A 643 34.28 -22.28 -2.42
C ASN A 643 35.71 -21.73 -2.69
N THR A 644 35.84 -20.75 -3.58
CA THR A 644 37.09 -20.00 -3.82
C THR A 644 37.55 -19.19 -2.60
N ALA A 645 36.63 -18.62 -1.81
CA ALA A 645 36.93 -17.90 -0.58
C ALA A 645 37.30 -18.85 0.57
N LYS A 646 36.75 -20.08 0.60
CA LYS A 646 37.26 -21.14 1.48
C LYS A 646 38.67 -21.57 1.10
N ILE A 647 38.96 -21.72 -0.20
CA ILE A 647 40.30 -22.05 -0.70
C ILE A 647 41.29 -20.89 -0.41
N VAL A 648 40.87 -19.63 -0.52
CA VAL A 648 41.71 -18.47 -0.18
C VAL A 648 41.93 -18.34 1.33
N ASP A 649 40.93 -18.62 2.16
CA ASP A 649 41.07 -18.67 3.63
C ASP A 649 41.95 -19.86 4.07
N GLU A 650 41.87 -20.99 3.37
CA GLU A 650 42.72 -22.18 3.59
C GLU A 650 44.15 -21.95 3.06
N ILE A 651 44.33 -21.21 1.97
CA ILE A 651 45.65 -20.76 1.49
C ILE A 651 46.23 -19.71 2.45
N LYS A 652 45.46 -18.74 2.95
CA LYS A 652 45.90 -17.78 3.98
C LYS A 652 46.31 -18.48 5.26
N SER A 653 45.49 -19.43 5.74
CA SER A 653 45.79 -20.22 6.94
C SER A 653 47.03 -21.11 6.78
N ASN A 654 47.38 -21.54 5.57
CA ASN A 654 48.59 -22.32 5.29
C ASN A 654 49.82 -21.44 5.00
N VAL A 655 49.64 -20.20 4.52
CA VAL A 655 50.73 -19.23 4.28
C VAL A 655 51.24 -18.64 5.60
N ASP A 656 50.37 -18.43 6.58
CA ASP A 656 50.75 -18.01 7.94
C ASP A 656 51.54 -19.11 8.70
N GLU A 657 51.53 -20.35 8.22
CA GLU A 657 52.34 -21.46 8.75
C GLU A 657 53.76 -21.53 8.13
N PHE A 658 54.06 -20.67 7.13
CA PHE A 658 55.36 -20.54 6.49
C PHE A 658 56.02 -19.17 6.72
N GLU A 659 56.02 -18.66 7.95
CA GLU A 659 57.04 -17.68 8.32
C GLU A 659 58.40 -18.40 8.57
N PRO A 660 59.47 -18.02 7.85
CA PRO A 660 60.78 -18.64 8.02
C PRO A 660 61.39 -18.24 9.36
N THR A 661 61.74 -19.24 10.17
CA THR A 661 62.61 -19.06 11.35
C THR A 661 63.89 -18.33 10.94
N GLN A 662 64.08 -17.09 11.41
CA GLN A 662 65.38 -16.43 11.29
C GLN A 662 66.42 -17.09 12.21
N PRO A 663 67.68 -17.26 11.74
CA PRO A 663 68.72 -17.90 12.52
C PRO A 663 69.31 -16.93 13.55
N ASN A 664 69.52 -17.44 14.77
CA ASN A 664 70.29 -16.80 15.84
C ASN A 664 71.64 -16.24 15.33
N PRO A 665 71.98 -14.98 15.64
CA PRO A 665 73.36 -14.57 15.74
C PRO A 665 73.91 -14.87 17.15
N LYS A 666 75.18 -15.27 17.17
CA LYS A 666 76.00 -15.64 18.33
C LYS A 666 76.26 -14.48 19.28
#